data_AF-H0IYZ8-F1
#
_entry.id   AF-H0IYZ8-F1
#
_cell.length_a   1.000
_cell.length_b   1.000
_cell.length_c   1.000
_cell.angle_alpha   90.00
_cell.angle_beta   90.00
_cell.angle_gamma   90.00
#
_symmetry.space_group_name_H-M   'P 1'
#
loop_
_entity.id
_entity.type
_entity.pdbx_description
1 polymer ?
#
loop_
_entity_poly.entity_id
_entity_poly.type
_entity_poly.pdbx_seq_one_letter_code
_entity_poly.pdbx_strand_id
1 'polypeptide(L)'
;MNFLANPLLPDQGLSSAWSGIANDLTALPGGEALASVIDPFGFGRSAMSYWRDSLERNILYWDAMRERGNQYLEHMEQTKPNVLGFETEVLLDGRTLPHPTNYELLRVLPPANTDIDPKKRPFVVVDPRAGHGPGIGGFKPDSELGVALKAGHPCYFIGFLPFPEPGQTVEDVVEAEVAFLRHVIALHPDTFEKPMVVGNCQAGWQIMMAAALEPDVFGPILIAGAPLSYWAGEHGKAPMRYTGGMTGGSWITELTSDLGNGLFDGAWLVQNFERLNPANTYWKKQFHLYSNIDTEKERYLEFERWWGGHVVLGGEEIQYIVDNLFVGNRLSTAQLVTRDGRRIDLRNVRSPVVVFCSRGDDITPPPQALGWIRDLYEGEEDIIANEQTIVYCLHDTTGHLGIFVSGSVSRKEHSEFTANMDYIDVMPPGLYETTVSHASERDDAELIERDYLLEFTARNFEELDRDVMHKPEDDRRFATVARISEINLGFYRLFMQPWLRAVMTPEAARWTRRMHPIRLGYKLLSDRNPLTVPLPVMAETVRRNRQEIGQDNFFKALESMASDQITAGLNAWRDLRDSSTERMFMDIYGQPLLQAAVGLHGDAHVHRRRPGAEPEHRRFIENRKNELREKFSHGGTHEAAMRSIIYVLGGATATDERNFKRLRASRAELEPTASLSDFKHLVREQFFLLKMDREQALNTLPDLLKGQSNEEIDSQVEHLEHVLAASGELSEHATERFSQVKALFDKARPAKPKSAVAKQAATPAAIEKAPQKAAPENAASENAAKAEVKPASHSAKETSETAGKAASESPAATPAKAAATTTADKKQAATPSDNAEGEKPKPAAVARRKTPRKR
;
A
#
# COMPACT_ATOMS: atom_id res chain seq x y z
N MET A 1 50.10 -76.79 13.82
CA MET A 1 50.66 -78.02 13.22
C MET A 1 51.00 -77.73 11.76
N ASN A 2 51.78 -78.60 11.11
CA ASN A 2 52.17 -78.52 9.69
C ASN A 2 50.94 -78.71 8.77
N PHE A 3 50.96 -78.52 7.43
CA PHE A 3 52.03 -78.69 6.44
C PHE A 3 51.94 -77.72 5.23
N LEU A 4 53.00 -77.76 4.40
CA LEU A 4 53.18 -77.05 3.14
C LEU A 4 52.43 -77.69 1.96
N ALA A 5 51.95 -76.88 1.01
CA ALA A 5 51.76 -77.22 -0.41
C ALA A 5 51.87 -75.92 -1.25
N ASN A 6 52.13 -76.04 -2.56
CA ASN A 6 52.52 -74.90 -3.44
C ASN A 6 51.63 -74.84 -4.72
N PRO A 7 51.96 -74.07 -5.78
CA PRO A 7 51.24 -72.85 -6.19
C PRO A 7 50.36 -73.00 -7.45
N LEU A 8 49.61 -71.93 -7.80
CA LEU A 8 49.34 -71.50 -9.19
C LEU A 8 48.66 -70.11 -9.24
N LEU A 9 48.98 -69.30 -10.26
CA LEU A 9 48.37 -68.00 -10.62
C LEU A 9 47.80 -68.12 -12.07
N PRO A 10 46.74 -67.38 -12.47
CA PRO A 10 46.77 -65.92 -12.68
C PRO A 10 45.61 -65.16 -11.99
N ASP A 11 45.74 -63.93 -11.48
CA ASP A 11 46.41 -62.70 -11.97
C ASP A 11 45.63 -61.88 -13.04
N GLN A 12 44.32 -62.10 -13.21
CA GLN A 12 43.44 -61.21 -14.00
C GLN A 12 42.07 -60.91 -13.36
N GLY A 13 41.86 -61.22 -12.06
CA GLY A 13 40.56 -61.07 -11.40
C GLY A 13 40.30 -59.75 -10.65
N LEU A 14 41.30 -58.88 -10.46
CA LEU A 14 41.24 -57.80 -9.47
C LEU A 14 41.29 -56.36 -10.01
N SER A 15 41.62 -56.13 -11.28
CA SER A 15 41.48 -54.78 -11.88
C SER A 15 40.05 -54.52 -12.36
N SER A 16 39.45 -55.50 -13.05
CA SER A 16 38.11 -55.43 -13.65
C SER A 16 37.00 -55.23 -12.62
N ALA A 17 37.07 -55.89 -11.47
CA ALA A 17 36.09 -55.76 -10.39
C ALA A 17 36.07 -54.34 -9.80
N TRP A 18 37.23 -53.71 -9.66
CA TRP A 18 37.33 -52.35 -9.10
C TRP A 18 36.94 -51.27 -10.11
N SER A 19 37.27 -51.45 -11.40
CA SER A 19 36.78 -50.55 -12.46
C SER A 19 35.26 -50.66 -12.66
N GLY A 20 34.67 -51.84 -12.45
CA GLY A 20 33.21 -52.03 -12.51
C GLY A 20 32.49 -51.23 -11.43
N ILE A 21 32.90 -51.39 -10.17
CA ILE A 21 32.31 -50.67 -9.03
C ILE A 21 32.46 -49.15 -9.17
N ALA A 22 33.60 -48.66 -9.69
CA ALA A 22 33.78 -47.24 -9.97
C ALA A 22 32.80 -46.71 -11.03
N ASN A 23 32.63 -47.43 -12.15
CA ASN A 23 31.71 -47.04 -13.21
C ASN A 23 30.24 -47.06 -12.75
N ASP A 24 29.82 -48.10 -12.04
CA ASP A 24 28.44 -48.21 -11.51
C ASP A 24 28.11 -47.09 -10.50
N LEU A 25 29.11 -46.64 -9.72
CA LEU A 25 28.94 -45.48 -8.83
C LEU A 25 28.82 -44.16 -9.61
N THR A 26 29.64 -43.94 -10.65
CA THR A 26 29.56 -42.71 -11.48
C THR A 26 28.24 -42.54 -12.24
N ALA A 27 27.44 -43.60 -12.39
CA ALA A 27 26.12 -43.53 -13.04
C ALA A 27 25.02 -42.87 -12.16
N LEU A 28 25.30 -42.57 -10.89
CA LEU A 28 24.37 -41.91 -9.97
C LEU A 28 24.67 -40.40 -9.83
N PRO A 29 23.67 -39.55 -9.55
CA PRO A 29 23.91 -38.15 -9.16
C PRO A 29 24.81 -38.07 -7.93
N GLY A 30 25.96 -37.39 -8.05
CA GLY A 30 27.02 -37.37 -7.02
C GLY A 30 28.01 -38.53 -7.07
N GLY A 31 27.94 -39.39 -8.08
CA GLY A 31 28.78 -40.58 -8.24
C GLY A 31 30.29 -40.32 -8.33
N GLU A 32 30.70 -39.24 -9.00
CA GLU A 32 32.12 -38.85 -9.10
C GLU A 32 32.70 -38.42 -7.75
N ALA A 33 31.91 -37.74 -6.91
CA ALA A 33 32.30 -37.38 -5.55
C ALA A 33 32.52 -38.65 -4.69
N LEU A 34 31.65 -39.67 -4.84
CA LEU A 34 31.83 -40.97 -4.20
C LEU A 34 33.06 -41.73 -4.71
N ALA A 35 33.32 -41.71 -6.02
CA ALA A 35 34.52 -42.31 -6.61
C ALA A 35 35.81 -41.67 -6.04
N SER A 36 35.81 -40.35 -5.78
CA SER A 36 36.95 -39.63 -5.19
C SER A 36 37.32 -40.08 -3.77
N VAL A 37 36.40 -40.74 -3.04
CA VAL A 37 36.62 -41.29 -1.69
C VAL A 37 37.27 -42.68 -1.74
N ILE A 38 37.17 -43.38 -2.87
CA ILE A 38 37.66 -44.76 -3.04
C ILE A 38 39.13 -44.81 -3.47
N ASP A 39 39.66 -43.74 -4.08
CA ASP A 39 41.11 -43.54 -4.28
C ASP A 39 41.71 -42.72 -3.12
N PRO A 40 42.62 -43.28 -2.29
CA PRO A 40 43.29 -42.54 -1.22
C PRO A 40 44.11 -41.33 -1.72
N PHE A 41 44.63 -41.37 -2.95
CA PHE A 41 45.37 -40.24 -3.54
C PHE A 41 44.42 -39.17 -4.08
N GLY A 42 43.30 -39.57 -4.67
CA GLY A 42 42.17 -38.72 -5.05
C GLY A 42 41.62 -37.96 -3.85
N PHE A 43 41.25 -38.67 -2.78
CA PHE A 43 40.75 -38.08 -1.53
C PHE A 43 41.73 -37.05 -0.94
N GLY A 44 43.02 -37.39 -0.86
CA GLY A 44 44.07 -36.47 -0.38
C GLY A 44 44.25 -35.23 -1.26
N ARG A 45 44.14 -35.37 -2.59
CA ARG A 45 44.17 -34.24 -3.53
C ARG A 45 42.93 -33.35 -3.40
N SER A 46 41.74 -33.95 -3.29
CA SER A 46 40.47 -33.23 -3.10
C SER A 46 40.44 -32.46 -1.77
N ALA A 47 41.03 -33.01 -0.71
CA ALA A 47 41.20 -32.33 0.56
C ALA A 47 42.15 -31.12 0.45
N MET A 48 43.28 -31.29 -0.24
CA MET A 48 44.29 -30.24 -0.38
C MET A 48 43.83 -29.10 -1.31
N SER A 49 43.12 -29.42 -2.40
CA SER A 49 42.53 -28.41 -3.29
C SER A 49 41.43 -27.64 -2.57
N TYR A 50 40.54 -28.32 -1.85
CA TYR A 50 39.52 -27.69 -1.00
C TYR A 50 40.12 -26.78 0.08
N TRP A 51 41.15 -27.22 0.79
CA TRP A 51 41.75 -26.40 1.85
C TRP A 51 42.38 -25.12 1.31
N ARG A 52 43.07 -25.21 0.16
CA ARG A 52 43.62 -24.04 -0.54
C ARG A 52 42.51 -23.10 -1.02
N ASP A 53 41.51 -23.63 -1.73
CA ASP A 53 40.38 -22.84 -2.25
C ASP A 53 39.55 -22.20 -1.12
N SER A 54 39.36 -22.88 0.02
CA SER A 54 38.74 -22.29 1.20
C SER A 54 39.58 -21.15 1.80
N LEU A 55 40.92 -21.27 1.83
CA LEU A 55 41.81 -20.16 2.24
C LEU A 55 41.73 -18.97 1.26
N GLU A 56 41.74 -19.24 -0.05
CA GLU A 56 41.56 -18.24 -1.10
C GLU A 56 40.22 -17.49 -0.90
N ARG A 57 39.11 -18.21 -0.78
CA ARG A 57 37.78 -17.62 -0.55
C ARG A 57 37.69 -16.86 0.77
N ASN A 58 38.32 -17.34 1.84
CA ASN A 58 38.36 -16.61 3.11
C ASN A 58 39.07 -15.24 2.96
N ILE A 59 40.22 -15.19 2.27
CA ILE A 59 40.95 -13.93 2.03
C ILE A 59 40.09 -12.96 1.22
N LEU A 60 39.44 -13.44 0.15
CA LEU A 60 38.56 -12.63 -0.69
C LEU A 60 37.31 -12.14 0.06
N TYR A 61 36.71 -12.99 0.91
CA TYR A 61 35.58 -12.64 1.75
C TYR A 61 35.93 -11.56 2.77
N TRP A 62 37.07 -11.67 3.47
CA TRP A 62 37.51 -10.64 4.41
C TRP A 62 37.88 -9.32 3.71
N ASP A 63 38.40 -9.37 2.49
CA ASP A 63 38.63 -8.18 1.65
C ASP A 63 37.30 -7.53 1.21
N ALA A 64 36.30 -8.31 0.81
CA ALA A 64 34.95 -7.80 0.52
C ALA A 64 34.29 -7.19 1.77
N MET A 65 34.43 -7.80 2.95
CA MET A 65 33.91 -7.27 4.21
C MET A 65 34.65 -6.00 4.66
N ARG A 66 35.94 -5.84 4.31
CA ARG A 66 36.74 -4.62 4.48
C ARG A 66 36.27 -3.50 3.53
N GLU A 67 36.06 -3.81 2.26
CA GLU A 67 35.48 -2.85 1.29
C GLU A 67 34.09 -2.38 1.71
N ARG A 68 33.26 -3.28 2.25
CA ARG A 68 31.94 -2.96 2.81
C ARG A 68 32.03 -1.92 3.94
N GLY A 69 32.94 -2.10 4.90
CA GLY A 69 33.12 -1.14 5.98
C GLY A 69 33.72 0.19 5.51
N ASN A 70 34.57 0.17 4.47
CA ASN A 70 35.05 1.40 3.82
C ASN A 70 33.89 2.17 3.15
N GLN A 71 33.07 1.51 2.32
CA GLN A 71 31.92 2.14 1.65
C GLN A 71 30.92 2.70 2.67
N TYR A 72 30.68 1.98 3.78
CA TYR A 72 29.88 2.50 4.89
C TYR A 72 30.46 3.79 5.48
N LEU A 73 31.78 3.84 5.73
CA LEU A 73 32.43 5.04 6.29
C LEU A 73 32.44 6.22 5.32
N GLU A 74 32.68 5.97 4.03
CA GLU A 74 32.60 6.99 2.97
C GLU A 74 31.18 7.55 2.84
N HIS A 75 30.17 6.68 2.82
CA HIS A 75 28.76 7.08 2.76
C HIS A 75 28.35 7.90 4.00
N MET A 76 28.80 7.52 5.20
CA MET A 76 28.56 8.29 6.44
C MET A 76 29.36 9.61 6.54
N GLU A 77 30.29 9.88 5.63
CA GLU A 77 31.02 11.16 5.51
C GLU A 77 30.40 12.10 4.44
N GLN A 78 29.37 11.64 3.71
CA GLN A 78 28.58 12.48 2.80
C GLN A 78 27.61 13.40 3.55
N THR A 79 27.37 14.60 3.03
CA THR A 79 26.43 15.57 3.62
C THR A 79 24.96 15.21 3.40
N LYS A 80 24.65 14.52 2.29
CA LYS A 80 23.30 14.08 1.89
C LYS A 80 23.32 12.61 1.41
N PRO A 81 23.67 11.65 2.30
CA PRO A 81 23.81 10.25 1.90
C PRO A 81 22.45 9.68 1.47
N ASN A 82 22.41 9.22 0.24
CA ASN A 82 21.29 8.51 -0.37
C ASN A 82 21.85 7.47 -1.36
N VAL A 83 21.02 6.56 -1.84
CA VAL A 83 21.38 5.51 -2.80
C VAL A 83 20.63 5.62 -4.14
N LEU A 84 20.10 6.80 -4.45
CA LEU A 84 19.28 7.01 -5.65
C LEU A 84 20.13 6.83 -6.92
N GLY A 85 19.69 5.96 -7.84
CA GLY A 85 20.40 5.65 -9.08
C GLY A 85 20.26 6.69 -10.20
N PHE A 86 19.78 7.89 -9.88
CA PHE A 86 19.44 8.94 -10.85
C PHE A 86 20.00 10.31 -10.42
N GLU A 87 20.40 11.13 -11.39
CA GLU A 87 20.74 12.53 -11.13
C GLU A 87 19.50 13.32 -10.72
N THR A 88 19.66 14.26 -9.78
CA THR A 88 18.55 15.01 -9.18
C THR A 88 18.94 16.47 -8.91
N GLU A 89 17.94 17.33 -8.89
CA GLU A 89 18.03 18.70 -8.36
C GLU A 89 17.04 18.88 -7.21
N VAL A 90 17.44 19.63 -6.18
CA VAL A 90 16.56 19.99 -5.06
C VAL A 90 15.67 21.15 -5.49
N LEU A 91 14.35 20.96 -5.44
CA LEU A 91 13.37 22.01 -5.73
C LEU A 91 12.92 22.75 -4.48
N LEU A 92 12.62 22.00 -3.41
CA LEU A 92 12.18 22.56 -2.14
C LEU A 92 12.81 21.78 -0.97
N ASP A 93 13.40 22.53 -0.05
CA ASP A 93 14.05 22.04 1.16
C ASP A 93 13.09 22.21 2.34
N GLY A 94 12.66 21.11 2.96
CA GLY A 94 11.67 21.10 4.04
C GLY A 94 12.06 21.94 5.25
N ARG A 95 13.36 22.24 5.41
CA ARG A 95 13.89 23.09 6.48
C ARG A 95 13.61 24.58 6.26
N THR A 96 13.10 24.94 5.09
CA THR A 96 12.68 26.31 4.73
C THR A 96 11.17 26.54 4.85
N LEU A 97 10.40 25.49 5.20
CA LEU A 97 8.96 25.58 5.45
C LEU A 97 8.65 26.21 6.82
N PRO A 98 7.40 26.68 7.06
CA PRO A 98 6.99 27.25 8.36
C PRO A 98 7.17 26.30 9.54
N HIS A 99 7.05 24.99 9.28
CA HIS A 99 7.38 23.90 10.17
C HIS A 99 8.57 23.13 9.55
N PRO A 100 9.82 23.39 10.00
CA PRO A 100 11.02 22.80 9.39
C PRO A 100 11.06 21.28 9.52
N THR A 101 11.32 20.59 8.40
CA THR A 101 11.54 19.14 8.38
C THR A 101 12.79 18.77 7.61
N ASN A 102 13.36 17.61 7.92
CA ASN A 102 14.53 17.07 7.24
C ASN A 102 14.25 16.49 5.83
N TYR A 103 13.05 16.70 5.27
CA TYR A 103 12.65 16.16 3.98
C TYR A 103 12.98 17.12 2.83
N GLU A 104 13.20 16.61 1.62
CA GLU A 104 13.51 17.40 0.43
C GLU A 104 12.75 16.87 -0.80
N LEU A 105 12.12 17.77 -1.56
CA LEU A 105 11.56 17.47 -2.88
C LEU A 105 12.66 17.60 -3.93
N LEU A 106 12.90 16.49 -4.63
CA LEU A 106 13.83 16.41 -5.74
C LEU A 106 13.08 16.27 -7.07
N ARG A 107 13.52 16.96 -8.12
CA ARG A 107 13.21 16.58 -9.51
C ARG A 107 14.24 15.56 -9.98
N VAL A 108 13.78 14.46 -10.55
CA VAL A 108 14.63 13.43 -11.14
C VAL A 108 14.93 13.82 -12.58
N LEU A 109 16.22 13.87 -12.93
CA LEU A 109 16.66 14.24 -14.27
C LEU A 109 16.62 13.02 -15.19
N PRO A 110 16.10 13.14 -16.43
CA PRO A 110 16.01 12.01 -17.35
C PRO A 110 17.40 11.53 -17.79
N PRO A 111 17.64 10.21 -17.82
CA PRO A 111 18.83 9.63 -18.43
C PRO A 111 18.96 10.02 -19.91
N ALA A 112 20.19 10.06 -20.43
CA ALA A 112 20.45 10.40 -21.83
C ALA A 112 19.61 9.54 -22.79
N ASN A 113 19.00 10.20 -23.79
CA ASN A 113 18.03 9.65 -24.75
C ASN A 113 16.66 9.23 -24.16
N THR A 114 16.28 9.77 -22.99
CA THR A 114 14.91 9.65 -22.44
C THR A 114 14.16 10.97 -22.61
N ASP A 115 13.22 11.03 -23.55
CA ASP A 115 12.37 12.21 -23.75
C ASP A 115 11.20 12.22 -22.75
N ILE A 116 11.01 13.35 -22.06
CA ILE A 116 9.94 13.57 -21.07
C ILE A 116 8.93 14.57 -21.62
N ASP A 117 7.65 14.22 -21.58
CA ASP A 117 6.56 15.14 -21.94
C ASP A 117 6.08 15.89 -20.67
N PRO A 118 6.29 17.21 -20.56
CA PRO A 118 5.87 17.99 -19.39
C PRO A 118 4.34 18.09 -19.22
N LYS A 119 3.54 17.63 -20.19
CA LYS A 119 2.08 17.58 -20.15
C LYS A 119 1.51 16.25 -19.66
N LYS A 120 2.36 15.22 -19.52
CA LYS A 120 1.95 13.97 -18.87
C LYS A 120 1.86 14.15 -17.36
N ARG A 121 0.97 13.37 -16.74
CA ARG A 121 0.81 13.28 -15.28
C ARG A 121 2.17 13.17 -14.56
N PRO A 122 2.47 14.05 -13.59
CA PRO A 122 3.66 13.92 -12.76
C PRO A 122 3.61 12.66 -11.88
N PHE A 123 4.77 12.03 -11.69
CA PHE A 123 4.96 10.89 -10.76
C PHE A 123 5.82 11.34 -9.58
N VAL A 124 5.41 11.00 -8.36
CA VAL A 124 6.10 11.35 -7.11
C VAL A 124 6.34 10.08 -6.29
N VAL A 125 7.59 9.66 -6.15
CA VAL A 125 7.95 8.48 -5.34
C VAL A 125 8.45 8.93 -3.96
N VAL A 126 7.93 8.31 -2.90
CA VAL A 126 8.22 8.65 -1.50
C VAL A 126 8.77 7.41 -0.77
N ASP A 127 9.95 7.58 -0.18
CA ASP A 127 10.76 6.47 0.35
C ASP A 127 10.54 6.25 1.87
N PRO A 128 10.64 4.99 2.37
CA PRO A 128 10.42 4.68 3.78
C PRO A 128 11.60 5.12 4.66
N ARG A 129 11.34 5.98 5.65
CA ARG A 129 12.26 6.31 6.75
C ARG A 129 12.28 5.23 7.84
N ALA A 130 12.26 3.97 7.43
CA ALA A 130 12.24 2.77 8.27
C ALA A 130 13.62 2.42 8.89
N GLY A 131 14.39 3.43 9.31
CA GLY A 131 15.74 3.30 9.87
C GLY A 131 16.88 3.25 8.85
N HIS A 132 16.58 3.01 7.58
CA HIS A 132 17.51 3.14 6.44
C HIS A 132 17.41 4.54 5.79
N GLY A 133 18.42 4.90 5.00
CA GLY A 133 18.46 6.12 4.18
C GLY A 133 17.68 5.99 2.87
N PRO A 134 17.39 7.14 2.21
CA PRO A 134 16.57 7.19 1.01
C PRO A 134 17.35 6.81 -0.26
N GLY A 135 16.61 6.60 -1.33
CA GLY A 135 17.05 6.25 -2.68
C GLY A 135 16.60 4.85 -3.13
N ILE A 136 15.86 4.10 -2.31
CA ILE A 136 15.55 2.69 -2.58
C ILE A 136 14.49 2.52 -3.68
N GLY A 137 13.44 3.36 -3.71
CA GLY A 137 12.48 3.46 -4.81
C GLY A 137 13.05 3.98 -6.14
N GLY A 138 14.34 4.35 -6.16
CA GLY A 138 15.11 4.71 -7.35
C GLY A 138 16.45 3.97 -7.49
N PHE A 139 16.65 2.84 -6.80
CA PHE A 139 17.98 2.20 -6.67
C PHE A 139 18.52 1.59 -7.97
N LYS A 140 17.66 1.32 -8.97
CA LYS A 140 18.03 0.73 -10.26
C LYS A 140 17.30 1.41 -11.43
N PRO A 141 17.80 1.28 -12.67
CA PRO A 141 17.09 1.75 -13.88
C PRO A 141 15.71 1.11 -14.12
N ASP A 142 15.39 0.02 -13.42
CA ASP A 142 14.11 -0.71 -13.51
C ASP A 142 13.28 -0.58 -12.21
N SER A 143 13.54 0.46 -11.43
CA SER A 143 12.72 0.90 -10.29
C SER A 143 11.48 1.68 -10.76
N GLU A 144 10.60 2.04 -9.83
CA GLU A 144 9.36 2.80 -10.07
C GLU A 144 9.63 4.11 -10.82
N LEU A 145 10.65 4.87 -10.38
CA LEU A 145 11.13 6.07 -11.09
C LEU A 145 11.66 5.74 -12.49
N GLY A 146 12.41 4.65 -12.64
CA GLY A 146 12.94 4.22 -13.94
C GLY A 146 11.85 3.82 -14.94
N VAL A 147 10.79 3.18 -14.47
CA VAL A 147 9.61 2.80 -15.25
C VAL A 147 8.82 4.04 -15.69
N ALA A 148 8.55 4.97 -14.77
CA ALA A 148 7.83 6.22 -15.08
C ALA A 148 8.61 7.13 -16.04
N LEU A 149 9.94 7.24 -15.87
CA LEU A 149 10.82 7.96 -16.80
C LEU A 149 10.82 7.33 -18.21
N LYS A 150 10.88 6.00 -18.32
CA LYS A 150 10.79 5.27 -19.61
C LYS A 150 9.43 5.46 -20.29
N ALA A 151 8.36 5.62 -19.52
CA ALA A 151 7.03 5.99 -20.02
C ALA A 151 6.93 7.49 -20.41
N GLY A 152 7.98 8.29 -20.19
CA GLY A 152 8.06 9.71 -20.55
C GLY A 152 7.40 10.66 -19.56
N HIS A 153 7.15 10.23 -18.32
CA HIS A 153 6.47 11.05 -17.30
C HIS A 153 7.45 11.95 -16.53
N PRO A 154 7.05 13.19 -16.16
CA PRO A 154 7.81 14.03 -15.24
C PRO A 154 7.92 13.37 -13.86
N CYS A 155 9.15 13.09 -13.42
CA CYS A 155 9.40 12.30 -12.21
C CYS A 155 10.03 13.13 -11.08
N TYR A 156 9.51 12.92 -9.88
CA TYR A 156 9.90 13.59 -8.65
C TYR A 156 10.11 12.55 -7.54
N PHE A 157 10.95 12.89 -6.57
CA PHE A 157 11.27 12.04 -5.43
C PHE A 157 11.25 12.85 -4.14
N ILE A 158 10.57 12.35 -3.12
CA ILE A 158 10.58 12.94 -1.77
C ILE A 158 11.53 12.11 -0.91
N GLY A 159 12.68 12.69 -0.59
CA GLY A 159 13.73 12.09 0.24
C GLY A 159 13.88 12.79 1.59
N PHE A 160 14.82 12.31 2.42
CA PHE A 160 15.08 12.87 3.75
C PHE A 160 16.57 12.80 4.15
N LEU A 161 17.01 13.76 4.95
CA LEU A 161 18.37 13.83 5.48
C LEU A 161 18.53 12.92 6.72
N PRO A 162 19.76 12.50 7.10
CA PRO A 162 19.94 11.46 8.13
C PRO A 162 19.51 11.79 9.56
N PHE A 163 19.25 13.07 9.86
CA PHE A 163 18.79 13.56 11.16
C PHE A 163 17.52 14.41 10.97
N PRO A 164 16.55 14.37 11.90
CA PRO A 164 15.41 15.28 11.93
C PRO A 164 15.84 16.72 12.25
N GLU A 165 14.98 17.68 11.92
CA GLU A 165 15.08 19.03 12.50
C GLU A 165 14.60 19.05 13.97
N PRO A 166 15.09 19.97 14.82
CA PRO A 166 14.71 20.03 16.23
C PRO A 166 13.22 20.34 16.42
N GLY A 167 12.48 19.41 17.03
CA GLY A 167 11.03 19.55 17.28
C GLY A 167 10.14 19.09 16.11
N GLN A 168 10.72 18.52 15.05
CA GLN A 168 9.99 17.89 13.96
C GLN A 168 9.13 16.72 14.47
N THR A 169 7.87 16.65 14.03
CA THR A 169 6.94 15.54 14.26
C THR A 169 6.37 14.98 12.95
N VAL A 170 5.62 13.87 13.04
CA VAL A 170 4.94 13.25 11.90
C VAL A 170 3.96 14.21 11.20
N GLU A 171 3.31 15.11 11.96
CA GLU A 171 2.38 16.10 11.40
C GLU A 171 3.12 17.13 10.54
N ASP A 172 4.27 17.64 11.02
CA ASP A 172 5.11 18.57 10.26
C ASP A 172 5.62 17.94 8.94
N VAL A 173 5.92 16.64 8.95
CA VAL A 173 6.33 15.90 7.75
C VAL A 173 5.17 15.71 6.77
N VAL A 174 3.97 15.39 7.25
CA VAL A 174 2.76 15.30 6.42
C VAL A 174 2.41 16.65 5.79
N GLU A 175 2.57 17.77 6.51
CA GLU A 175 2.41 19.11 5.93
C GLU A 175 3.50 19.45 4.91
N ALA A 176 4.74 18.98 5.12
CA ALA A 176 5.81 19.11 4.13
C ALA A 176 5.53 18.32 2.84
N GLU A 177 5.04 17.07 2.94
CA GLU A 177 4.60 16.25 1.81
C GLU A 177 3.50 16.96 0.99
N VAL A 178 2.49 17.54 1.67
CA VAL A 178 1.45 18.36 1.03
C VAL A 178 2.05 19.60 0.34
N ALA A 179 2.99 20.30 0.98
CA ALA A 179 3.67 21.45 0.40
C ALA A 179 4.48 21.08 -0.86
N PHE A 180 5.15 19.92 -0.84
CA PHE A 180 5.86 19.38 -2.00
C PHE A 180 4.91 19.04 -3.15
N LEU A 181 3.77 18.38 -2.88
CA LEU A 181 2.78 18.08 -3.92
C LEU A 181 2.13 19.33 -4.52
N ARG A 182 1.83 20.36 -3.70
CA ARG A 182 1.40 21.68 -4.17
C ARG A 182 2.45 22.34 -5.07
N HIS A 183 3.74 22.18 -4.76
CA HIS A 183 4.84 22.67 -5.59
C HIS A 183 4.94 21.91 -6.92
N VAL A 184 4.82 20.57 -6.92
CA VAL A 184 4.77 19.76 -8.15
C VAL A 184 3.60 20.17 -9.05
N ILE A 185 2.41 20.37 -8.50
CA ILE A 185 1.24 20.85 -9.26
C ILE A 185 1.53 22.22 -9.90
N ALA A 186 2.15 23.15 -9.17
CA ALA A 186 2.50 24.48 -9.68
C ALA A 186 3.55 24.46 -10.82
N LEU A 187 4.32 23.38 -10.96
CA LEU A 187 5.27 23.18 -12.07
C LEU A 187 4.60 22.62 -13.35
N HIS A 188 3.36 22.13 -13.27
CA HIS A 188 2.63 21.51 -14.37
C HIS A 188 1.27 22.19 -14.69
N PRO A 189 1.24 23.52 -14.91
CA PRO A 189 -0.02 24.27 -15.11
C PRO A 189 -0.81 23.86 -16.37
N ASP A 190 -0.15 23.26 -17.37
CA ASP A 190 -0.78 22.74 -18.59
C ASP A 190 -1.41 21.34 -18.40
N THR A 191 -1.28 20.73 -17.21
CA THR A 191 -1.70 19.34 -16.93
C THR A 191 -2.92 19.33 -16.00
N PHE A 192 -4.06 18.84 -16.51
CA PHE A 192 -5.30 18.72 -15.72
C PHE A 192 -5.30 17.54 -14.73
N GLU A 193 -4.28 16.69 -14.77
CA GLU A 193 -4.17 15.48 -13.96
C GLU A 193 -3.28 15.71 -12.74
N LYS A 194 -3.84 15.49 -11.55
CA LYS A 194 -3.11 15.56 -10.28
C LYS A 194 -2.01 14.46 -10.23
N PRO A 195 -0.88 14.69 -9.55
CA PRO A 195 0.26 13.77 -9.54
C PRO A 195 -0.09 12.37 -9.04
N MET A 196 0.43 11.32 -9.68
CA MET A 196 0.45 9.99 -9.09
C MET A 196 1.48 9.97 -7.95
N VAL A 197 1.12 9.42 -6.79
CA VAL A 197 2.02 9.32 -5.63
C VAL A 197 2.23 7.86 -5.26
N VAL A 198 3.51 7.46 -5.15
CA VAL A 198 3.92 6.12 -4.73
C VAL A 198 4.51 6.20 -3.32
N GLY A 199 3.91 5.48 -2.38
CA GLY A 199 4.32 5.43 -0.97
C GLY A 199 4.86 4.07 -0.60
N ASN A 200 6.18 3.95 -0.53
CA ASN A 200 6.85 2.69 -0.21
C ASN A 200 6.88 2.43 1.29
N CYS A 201 6.38 1.27 1.71
CA CYS A 201 6.34 0.78 3.10
C CYS A 201 5.84 1.85 4.09
N GLN A 202 6.75 2.41 4.89
CA GLN A 202 6.46 3.38 5.92
C GLN A 202 5.96 4.73 5.35
N ALA A 203 6.36 5.11 4.14
CA ALA A 203 5.82 6.28 3.46
C ALA A 203 4.37 6.09 2.99
N GLY A 204 3.94 4.85 2.74
CA GLY A 204 2.58 4.54 2.28
C GLY A 204 1.49 5.00 3.26
N TRP A 205 1.72 4.89 4.57
CA TRP A 205 0.77 5.43 5.54
C TRP A 205 0.90 6.96 5.72
N GLN A 206 2.06 7.57 5.47
CA GLN A 206 2.23 9.03 5.52
C GLN A 206 1.41 9.70 4.42
N ILE A 207 1.57 9.25 3.17
CA ILE A 207 0.83 9.84 2.04
C ILE A 207 -0.67 9.58 2.15
N MET A 208 -1.10 8.51 2.81
CA MET A 208 -2.52 8.28 3.15
C MET A 208 -3.04 9.23 4.23
N MET A 209 -2.22 9.64 5.22
CA MET A 209 -2.58 10.74 6.14
C MET A 209 -2.69 12.07 5.39
N ALA A 210 -1.72 12.37 4.53
CA ALA A 210 -1.72 13.58 3.71
C ALA A 210 -2.95 13.65 2.78
N ALA A 211 -3.28 12.58 2.07
CA ALA A 211 -4.44 12.51 1.19
C ALA A 211 -5.79 12.53 1.92
N ALA A 212 -5.82 12.15 3.21
CA ALA A 212 -7.02 12.25 4.05
C ALA A 212 -7.25 13.66 4.65
N LEU A 213 -6.19 14.47 4.75
CA LEU A 213 -6.24 15.86 5.19
C LEU A 213 -6.42 16.85 4.02
N GLU A 214 -5.80 16.53 2.88
CA GLU A 214 -5.61 17.41 1.72
C GLU A 214 -5.85 16.62 0.40
N PRO A 215 -7.03 16.01 0.20
CA PRO A 215 -7.31 15.16 -0.97
C PRO A 215 -7.17 15.90 -2.31
N ASP A 216 -7.18 17.23 -2.30
CA ASP A 216 -7.06 18.02 -3.52
C ASP A 216 -5.67 18.06 -4.16
N VAL A 217 -4.61 17.63 -3.47
CA VAL A 217 -3.24 17.63 -4.02
C VAL A 217 -2.81 16.28 -4.60
N PHE A 218 -3.68 15.26 -4.55
CA PHE A 218 -3.38 13.89 -4.96
C PHE A 218 -4.11 13.49 -6.25
N GLY A 219 -3.39 12.87 -7.18
CA GLY A 219 -3.94 11.93 -8.16
C GLY A 219 -4.02 10.53 -7.55
N PRO A 220 -4.05 9.47 -8.37
CA PRO A 220 -4.01 8.08 -7.89
C PRO A 220 -2.83 7.80 -6.95
N ILE A 221 -3.06 6.93 -5.98
CA ILE A 221 -2.12 6.60 -4.92
C ILE A 221 -1.75 5.11 -5.01
N LEU A 222 -0.46 4.79 -5.14
CA LEU A 222 0.05 3.42 -5.03
C LEU A 222 0.77 3.27 -3.68
N ILE A 223 0.30 2.36 -2.83
CA ILE A 223 1.00 1.98 -1.59
C ILE A 223 1.55 0.56 -1.72
N ALA A 224 2.87 0.42 -1.61
CA ALA A 224 3.60 -0.82 -1.85
C ALA A 224 4.23 -1.33 -0.55
N GLY A 225 3.78 -2.50 -0.07
CA GLY A 225 4.23 -3.07 1.21
C GLY A 225 3.91 -2.17 2.42
N ALA A 226 2.82 -1.41 2.38
CA ALA A 226 2.47 -0.43 3.42
C ALA A 226 1.51 -1.04 4.47
N PRO A 227 1.82 -0.96 5.78
CA PRO A 227 0.90 -1.38 6.82
C PRO A 227 -0.09 -0.26 7.12
N LEU A 228 -1.38 -0.59 7.19
CA LEU A 228 -2.43 0.34 7.62
C LEU A 228 -3.30 -0.21 8.77
N SER A 229 -3.39 -1.53 8.94
CA SER A 229 -4.05 -2.17 10.09
C SER A 229 -3.07 -3.04 10.89
N TYR A 230 -2.47 -2.45 11.91
CA TYR A 230 -1.29 -3.00 12.61
C TYR A 230 -1.59 -4.18 13.54
N TRP A 231 -2.85 -4.40 13.89
CA TRP A 231 -3.29 -5.55 14.70
C TRP A 231 -3.66 -6.78 13.86
N ALA A 232 -3.95 -6.59 12.57
CA ALA A 232 -4.37 -7.68 11.67
C ALA A 232 -3.23 -8.66 11.36
N GLY A 233 -3.56 -9.91 11.05
CA GLY A 233 -2.57 -10.94 10.76
C GLY A 233 -3.08 -12.37 10.93
N GLU A 234 -2.49 -13.28 10.17
CA GLU A 234 -2.65 -14.73 10.33
C GLU A 234 -1.98 -15.23 11.64
N HIS A 235 -2.44 -16.37 12.18
CA HIS A 235 -1.74 -17.02 13.31
C HIS A 235 -0.63 -17.93 12.78
N GLY A 236 0.50 -18.01 13.47
CA GLY A 236 1.66 -18.79 13.06
C GLY A 236 2.55 -18.15 11.98
N LYS A 237 2.28 -16.90 11.57
CA LYS A 237 3.07 -16.13 10.59
C LYS A 237 3.30 -14.68 11.07
N ALA A 238 4.24 -13.98 10.44
CA ALA A 238 4.51 -12.54 10.63
C ALA A 238 4.44 -12.05 12.10
N PRO A 239 5.22 -12.65 13.02
CA PRO A 239 5.05 -12.49 14.47
C PRO A 239 5.42 -11.10 15.01
N MET A 240 5.95 -10.20 14.17
CA MET A 240 6.42 -8.87 14.59
C MET A 240 5.33 -8.03 15.28
N ARG A 241 4.05 -8.20 14.89
CA ARG A 241 2.93 -7.49 15.53
C ARG A 241 2.84 -7.74 17.05
N TYR A 242 3.28 -8.90 17.52
CA TYR A 242 3.26 -9.24 18.95
C TYR A 242 4.38 -8.56 19.75
N THR A 243 5.45 -8.08 19.11
CA THR A 243 6.66 -7.56 19.78
C THR A 243 6.35 -6.40 20.71
N GLY A 244 5.46 -5.47 20.33
CA GLY A 244 5.04 -4.35 21.18
C GLY A 244 4.31 -4.80 22.45
N GLY A 245 3.56 -5.91 22.40
CA GLY A 245 3.02 -6.55 23.60
C GLY A 245 4.13 -7.15 24.46
N MET A 246 5.02 -7.93 23.84
CA MET A 246 6.09 -8.63 24.58
C MET A 246 7.13 -7.72 25.24
N THR A 247 7.28 -6.47 24.80
CA THR A 247 8.09 -5.45 25.49
C THR A 247 7.33 -4.67 26.58
N GLY A 248 6.05 -4.95 26.79
CA GLY A 248 5.19 -4.19 27.72
C GLY A 248 4.76 -2.82 27.18
N GLY A 249 4.71 -2.65 25.86
CA GLY A 249 4.33 -1.41 25.19
C GLY A 249 5.49 -0.54 24.72
N SER A 250 5.16 0.71 24.39
CA SER A 250 5.99 1.72 23.73
C SER A 250 6.99 2.44 24.64
N TRP A 251 6.98 2.20 25.95
CA TRP A 251 7.93 2.82 26.89
C TRP A 251 9.41 2.57 26.52
N ILE A 252 9.69 1.45 25.83
CA ILE A 252 11.00 1.10 25.29
C ILE A 252 11.47 2.06 24.17
N THR A 253 10.54 2.64 23.42
CA THR A 253 10.78 3.63 22.36
C THR A 253 11.18 4.98 22.97
N GLU A 254 10.47 5.45 23.99
CA GLU A 254 10.83 6.65 24.75
C GLU A 254 12.19 6.44 25.46
N LEU A 255 12.42 5.28 26.11
CA LEU A 255 13.70 4.95 26.75
C LEU A 255 14.88 4.99 25.77
N THR A 256 14.75 4.37 24.60
CA THR A 256 15.82 4.36 23.57
C THR A 256 16.02 5.74 22.93
N SER A 257 14.98 6.58 22.87
CA SER A 257 15.07 7.98 22.45
C SER A 257 15.78 8.86 23.48
N ASP A 258 15.48 8.68 24.77
CA ASP A 258 16.15 9.38 25.88
C ASP A 258 17.64 9.00 25.99
N LEU A 259 17.97 7.71 25.81
CA LEU A 259 19.35 7.22 25.67
C LEU A 259 20.07 7.84 24.45
N GLY A 260 19.32 8.28 23.44
CA GLY A 260 19.82 9.02 22.29
C GLY A 260 19.82 10.55 22.44
N ASN A 261 19.47 11.08 23.63
CA ASN A 261 19.27 12.50 23.91
C ASN A 261 18.15 13.10 23.03
N GLY A 262 16.94 12.52 23.13
CA GLY A 262 15.75 12.94 22.36
C GLY A 262 15.74 12.47 20.90
N LEU A 263 16.65 11.57 20.52
CA LEU A 263 16.83 11.09 19.15
C LEU A 263 16.87 9.56 19.11
N PHE A 264 15.92 8.94 18.43
CA PHE A 264 15.87 7.49 18.25
C PHE A 264 16.86 7.04 17.17
N ASP A 265 17.66 6.03 17.49
CA ASP A 265 18.65 5.46 16.58
C ASP A 265 18.01 4.42 15.66
N GLY A 266 17.88 4.72 14.36
CA GLY A 266 17.27 3.84 13.36
C GLY A 266 17.95 2.48 13.22
N ALA A 267 19.18 2.30 13.73
CA ALA A 267 19.84 1.01 13.80
C ALA A 267 19.12 -0.02 14.69
N TRP A 268 18.23 0.41 15.60
CA TRP A 268 17.33 -0.51 16.31
C TRP A 268 16.20 -1.05 15.41
N LEU A 269 15.72 -0.28 14.42
CA LEU A 269 14.73 -0.75 13.43
C LEU A 269 15.38 -1.74 12.46
N VAL A 270 16.56 -1.41 11.93
CA VAL A 270 17.34 -2.32 11.08
C VAL A 270 17.63 -3.63 11.82
N GLN A 271 18.03 -3.58 13.10
CA GLN A 271 18.20 -4.77 13.92
C GLN A 271 16.89 -5.57 14.12
N ASN A 272 15.73 -4.92 14.15
CA ASN A 272 14.45 -5.62 14.27
C ASN A 272 14.14 -6.43 13.00
N PHE A 273 14.38 -5.86 11.81
CA PHE A 273 14.26 -6.59 10.54
C PHE A 273 15.28 -7.74 10.44
N GLU A 274 16.53 -7.51 10.83
CA GLU A 274 17.58 -8.55 10.88
C GLU A 274 17.22 -9.73 11.80
N ARG A 275 16.45 -9.49 12.87
CA ARG A 275 16.00 -10.52 13.81
C ARG A 275 14.87 -11.40 13.26
N LEU A 276 14.12 -10.98 12.24
CA LEU A 276 13.06 -11.80 11.64
C LEU A 276 13.60 -13.12 11.10
N ASN A 277 14.66 -13.03 10.27
CA ASN A 277 15.25 -14.17 9.60
C ASN A 277 16.72 -14.38 10.04
N PRO A 278 16.94 -14.96 11.24
CA PRO A 278 18.28 -15.14 11.79
C PRO A 278 19.13 -16.11 10.96
N ALA A 279 18.52 -17.08 10.27
CA ALA A 279 19.19 -17.97 9.35
C ALA A 279 19.79 -17.20 8.16
N ASN A 280 19.06 -16.21 7.62
CA ASN A 280 19.57 -15.32 6.59
C ASN A 280 20.66 -14.37 7.12
N THR A 281 20.35 -13.65 8.19
CA THR A 281 21.20 -12.59 8.77
C THR A 281 22.55 -13.13 9.25
N TYR A 282 22.55 -14.18 10.06
CA TYR A 282 23.77 -14.66 10.74
C TYR A 282 24.56 -15.70 9.93
N TRP A 283 23.95 -16.32 8.92
CA TRP A 283 24.60 -17.39 8.16
C TRP A 283 24.40 -17.29 6.65
N LYS A 284 23.21 -17.59 6.11
CA LYS A 284 22.98 -17.83 4.67
C LYS A 284 23.43 -16.68 3.77
N LYS A 285 23.19 -15.41 4.16
CA LYS A 285 23.64 -14.23 3.39
C LYS A 285 25.17 -14.16 3.29
N GLN A 286 25.86 -14.40 4.41
CA GLN A 286 27.32 -14.35 4.50
C GLN A 286 27.97 -15.57 3.85
N PHE A 287 27.38 -16.75 4.02
CA PHE A 287 27.81 -17.98 3.36
C PHE A 287 27.61 -17.91 1.84
N HIS A 288 26.52 -17.31 1.34
CA HIS A 288 26.28 -17.12 -0.09
C HIS A 288 27.37 -16.24 -0.73
N LEU A 289 27.75 -15.14 -0.07
CA LEU A 289 28.92 -14.34 -0.46
C LEU A 289 30.22 -15.14 -0.41
N TYR A 290 30.52 -15.82 0.71
CA TYR A 290 31.75 -16.60 0.84
C TYR A 290 31.86 -17.72 -0.21
N SER A 291 30.77 -18.44 -0.48
CA SER A 291 30.77 -19.61 -1.36
C SER A 291 30.77 -19.27 -2.85
N ASN A 292 30.34 -18.06 -3.22
CA ASN A 292 30.32 -17.51 -4.59
C ASN A 292 31.14 -16.22 -4.71
N ILE A 293 32.22 -16.09 -3.92
CA ILE A 293 32.96 -14.83 -3.73
C ILE A 293 33.56 -14.24 -5.02
N ASP A 294 33.77 -15.09 -6.02
CA ASP A 294 34.29 -14.74 -7.33
C ASP A 294 33.23 -14.08 -8.26
N THR A 295 31.94 -14.06 -7.87
CA THR A 295 30.82 -13.48 -8.66
C THR A 295 29.78 -12.69 -7.86
N GLU A 296 29.60 -12.96 -6.56
CA GLU A 296 28.56 -12.33 -5.71
C GLU A 296 28.98 -10.98 -5.11
N LYS A 297 30.29 -10.69 -5.09
CA LYS A 297 30.90 -9.58 -4.34
C LYS A 297 30.26 -8.23 -4.65
N GLU A 298 30.14 -7.88 -5.92
CA GLU A 298 29.64 -6.57 -6.37
C GLU A 298 28.17 -6.37 -5.97
N ARG A 299 27.31 -7.36 -6.24
CA ARG A 299 25.88 -7.34 -5.86
C ARG A 299 25.68 -7.20 -4.35
N TYR A 300 26.49 -7.91 -3.57
CA TYR A 300 26.47 -7.83 -2.12
C TYR A 300 26.88 -6.43 -1.62
N LEU A 301 27.95 -5.85 -2.18
CA LEU A 301 28.44 -4.52 -1.79
C LEU A 301 27.46 -3.39 -2.17
N GLU A 302 26.80 -3.49 -3.32
CA GLU A 302 25.73 -2.57 -3.72
C GLU A 302 24.57 -2.57 -2.70
N PHE A 303 24.09 -3.76 -2.31
CA PHE A 303 23.03 -3.88 -1.31
C PHE A 303 23.47 -3.37 0.08
N GLU A 304 24.67 -3.72 0.52
CA GLU A 304 25.19 -3.32 1.83
C GLU A 304 25.44 -1.81 1.95
N ARG A 305 25.64 -1.09 0.84
CA ARG A 305 25.71 0.38 0.84
C ARG A 305 24.41 1.00 1.34
N TRP A 306 23.26 0.47 0.93
CA TRP A 306 21.95 0.88 1.44
C TRP A 306 21.66 0.33 2.83
N TRP A 307 21.87 -0.97 3.07
CA TRP A 307 21.58 -1.62 4.36
C TRP A 307 22.40 -1.01 5.52
N GLY A 308 23.63 -0.59 5.24
CA GLY A 308 24.46 0.15 6.20
C GLY A 308 24.06 1.61 6.42
N GLY A 309 23.19 2.19 5.60
CA GLY A 309 22.79 3.61 5.57
C GLY A 309 21.85 4.04 6.72
N HIS A 310 22.26 3.83 7.96
CA HIS A 310 21.40 4.04 9.14
C HIS A 310 21.08 5.52 9.44
N VAL A 311 19.79 5.88 9.46
CA VAL A 311 19.31 7.25 9.81
C VAL A 311 18.81 7.35 11.27
N VAL A 312 18.37 8.55 11.66
CA VAL A 312 17.89 8.91 12.99
C VAL A 312 16.47 9.50 12.91
N LEU A 313 15.65 9.21 13.91
CA LEU A 313 14.31 9.79 14.08
C LEU A 313 14.26 10.67 15.34
N GLY A 314 13.38 11.66 15.36
CA GLY A 314 13.05 12.40 16.56
C GLY A 314 12.35 11.48 17.55
N GLY A 315 12.63 11.64 18.85
CA GLY A 315 11.98 10.83 19.89
C GLY A 315 10.45 10.94 19.83
N GLU A 316 9.94 12.15 19.60
CA GLU A 316 8.51 12.41 19.41
C GLU A 316 7.95 11.77 18.13
N GLU A 317 8.69 11.78 17.01
CA GLU A 317 8.28 11.13 15.75
C GLU A 317 8.06 9.63 15.95
N ILE A 318 9.07 8.91 16.48
CA ILE A 318 8.97 7.46 16.62
C ILE A 318 7.99 7.07 17.74
N GLN A 319 7.87 7.88 18.79
CA GLN A 319 6.92 7.64 19.87
C GLN A 319 5.47 7.81 19.35
N TYR A 320 5.20 8.85 18.57
CA TYR A 320 3.92 9.03 17.87
C TYR A 320 3.61 7.82 16.97
N ILE A 321 4.58 7.37 16.16
CA ILE A 321 4.43 6.21 15.27
C ILE A 321 4.09 4.94 16.07
N VAL A 322 4.82 4.64 17.14
CA VAL A 322 4.61 3.41 17.91
C VAL A 322 3.31 3.47 18.72
N ASP A 323 3.03 4.57 19.42
CA ASP A 323 1.80 4.72 20.22
C ASP A 323 0.54 4.69 19.34
N ASN A 324 0.52 5.44 18.24
CA ASN A 324 -0.70 5.64 17.47
C ASN A 324 -0.92 4.58 16.40
N LEU A 325 0.15 4.08 15.76
CA LEU A 325 0.04 3.15 14.64
C LEU A 325 0.21 1.71 15.12
N PHE A 326 1.44 1.31 15.48
CA PHE A 326 1.76 -0.08 15.80
C PHE A 326 1.03 -0.62 17.04
N VAL A 327 0.99 0.15 18.13
CA VAL A 327 0.34 -0.26 19.38
C VAL A 327 -1.13 0.11 19.39
N GLY A 328 -1.48 1.35 19.04
CA GLY A 328 -2.86 1.87 19.14
C GLY A 328 -3.78 1.58 17.96
N ASN A 329 -3.25 1.27 16.77
CA ASN A 329 -3.99 1.05 15.51
C ASN A 329 -5.08 2.12 15.24
N ARG A 330 -4.70 3.38 15.48
CA ARG A 330 -5.59 4.57 15.48
C ARG A 330 -5.87 5.14 14.10
N LEU A 331 -5.03 4.82 13.11
CA LEU A 331 -5.17 5.28 11.72
C LEU A 331 -6.37 4.60 11.03
N SER A 332 -6.41 3.27 10.99
CA SER A 332 -7.54 2.53 10.39
C SER A 332 -8.85 2.60 11.18
N THR A 333 -8.86 3.27 12.33
CA THR A 333 -10.07 3.50 13.15
C THR A 333 -10.44 4.99 13.23
N ALA A 334 -9.82 5.83 12.37
CA ALA A 334 -10.01 7.28 12.25
C ALA A 334 -9.93 8.03 13.59
N GLN A 335 -9.10 7.56 14.52
CA GLN A 335 -8.97 8.14 15.87
C GLN A 335 -7.96 9.29 15.93
N LEU A 336 -7.08 9.43 14.94
CA LEU A 336 -6.07 10.49 14.89
C LEU A 336 -6.70 11.87 14.66
N VAL A 337 -6.14 12.87 15.32
CA VAL A 337 -6.50 14.28 15.20
C VAL A 337 -5.21 15.08 15.21
N THR A 338 -5.09 16.03 14.29
CA THR A 338 -3.95 16.96 14.16
C THR A 338 -4.00 18.07 15.22
N ARG A 339 -2.92 18.84 15.36
CA ARG A 339 -2.82 19.97 16.30
C ARG A 339 -3.90 21.05 16.07
N ASP A 340 -4.35 21.23 14.84
CA ASP A 340 -5.41 22.18 14.47
C ASP A 340 -6.84 21.65 14.65
N GLY A 341 -6.99 20.35 14.97
CA GLY A 341 -8.28 19.71 15.20
C GLY A 341 -8.87 18.96 13.99
N ARG A 342 -8.23 18.96 12.81
CA ARG A 342 -8.66 18.10 11.69
C ARG A 342 -8.48 16.62 12.06
N ARG A 343 -9.52 15.80 11.84
CA ARG A 343 -9.47 14.34 11.99
C ARG A 343 -8.84 13.71 10.76
N ILE A 344 -7.86 12.83 10.96
CA ILE A 344 -7.32 11.99 9.88
C ILE A 344 -8.22 10.76 9.76
N ASP A 345 -9.03 10.72 8.72
CA ASP A 345 -9.96 9.63 8.40
C ASP A 345 -9.74 9.26 6.93
N LEU A 346 -9.28 8.04 6.62
CA LEU A 346 -8.93 7.67 5.24
C LEU A 346 -10.17 7.60 4.32
N ARG A 347 -11.39 7.67 4.87
CA ARG A 347 -12.63 7.84 4.12
C ARG A 347 -12.77 9.25 3.50
N ASN A 348 -11.89 10.19 3.85
CA ASN A 348 -11.76 11.50 3.21
C ASN A 348 -10.94 11.47 1.91
N VAL A 349 -10.17 10.41 1.65
CA VAL A 349 -9.38 10.28 0.41
C VAL A 349 -10.35 10.20 -0.78
N ARG A 350 -10.09 10.98 -1.85
CA ARG A 350 -10.91 11.04 -3.07
C ARG A 350 -10.21 10.46 -4.31
N SER A 351 -8.94 10.14 -4.17
CA SER A 351 -8.13 9.46 -5.19
C SER A 351 -8.26 7.96 -5.09
N PRO A 352 -8.29 7.23 -6.22
CA PRO A 352 -8.16 5.78 -6.23
C PRO A 352 -6.88 5.32 -5.54
N VAL A 353 -7.00 4.29 -4.70
CA VAL A 353 -5.90 3.72 -3.91
C VAL A 353 -5.60 2.31 -4.42
N VAL A 354 -4.37 2.11 -4.89
CA VAL A 354 -3.81 0.81 -5.29
C VAL A 354 -2.95 0.28 -4.16
N VAL A 355 -3.30 -0.90 -3.63
CA VAL A 355 -2.56 -1.58 -2.55
C VAL A 355 -1.79 -2.76 -3.14
N PHE A 356 -0.47 -2.67 -3.20
CA PHE A 356 0.38 -3.78 -3.65
C PHE A 356 1.01 -4.49 -2.45
N CYS A 357 0.65 -5.76 -2.26
CA CYS A 357 1.07 -6.59 -1.14
C CYS A 357 1.38 -8.03 -1.59
N SER A 358 1.95 -8.85 -0.69
CA SER A 358 2.28 -10.24 -1.03
C SER A 358 2.12 -11.21 0.13
N ARG A 359 1.70 -12.44 -0.16
CA ARG A 359 1.66 -13.56 0.80
C ARG A 359 3.06 -14.02 1.24
N GLY A 360 4.12 -13.60 0.55
CA GLY A 360 5.52 -13.81 0.94
C GLY A 360 6.08 -12.76 1.91
N ASP A 361 5.30 -11.75 2.31
CA ASP A 361 5.76 -10.62 3.13
C ASP A 361 5.59 -10.88 4.64
N ASP A 362 6.70 -11.20 5.32
CA ASP A 362 6.76 -11.37 6.79
C ASP A 362 6.62 -10.05 7.60
N ILE A 363 6.65 -8.89 6.94
CA ILE A 363 6.60 -7.55 7.57
C ILE A 363 5.20 -6.96 7.40
N THR A 364 4.72 -6.88 6.15
CA THR A 364 3.40 -6.34 5.78
C THR A 364 2.56 -7.35 4.98
N PRO A 365 2.18 -8.49 5.59
CA PRO A 365 1.32 -9.49 4.95
C PRO A 365 -0.08 -8.90 4.64
N PRO A 366 -0.87 -9.54 3.76
CA PRO A 366 -2.15 -9.01 3.28
C PRO A 366 -3.13 -8.53 4.36
N PRO A 367 -3.27 -9.20 5.53
CA PRO A 367 -4.06 -8.65 6.64
C PRO A 367 -3.67 -7.24 7.09
N GLN A 368 -2.37 -6.93 7.18
CA GLN A 368 -1.91 -5.60 7.62
C GLN A 368 -2.05 -4.54 6.52
N ALA A 369 -1.91 -4.94 5.24
CA ALA A 369 -2.04 -4.07 4.08
C ALA A 369 -3.50 -3.78 3.69
N LEU A 370 -4.42 -4.72 3.93
CA LEU A 370 -5.83 -4.65 3.48
C LEU A 370 -6.84 -4.48 4.62
N GLY A 371 -6.51 -4.86 5.86
CA GLY A 371 -7.44 -4.87 6.99
C GLY A 371 -8.05 -3.50 7.32
N TRP A 372 -7.40 -2.41 6.94
CA TRP A 372 -7.91 -1.05 7.15
C TRP A 372 -9.23 -0.77 6.42
N ILE A 373 -9.46 -1.46 5.30
CA ILE A 373 -10.71 -1.40 4.54
C ILE A 373 -11.85 -1.92 5.43
N ARG A 374 -11.63 -3.05 6.10
CA ARG A 374 -12.58 -3.70 7.02
C ARG A 374 -12.75 -2.95 8.35
N ASP A 375 -11.77 -2.15 8.73
CA ASP A 375 -11.81 -1.34 9.95
C ASP A 375 -12.62 -0.05 9.77
N LEU A 376 -12.51 0.58 8.58
CA LEU A 376 -13.18 1.86 8.26
C LEU A 376 -14.58 1.70 7.67
N TYR A 377 -14.79 0.73 6.79
CA TYR A 377 -16.03 0.58 6.02
C TYR A 377 -16.85 -0.64 6.50
N GLU A 378 -18.18 -0.52 6.52
CA GLU A 378 -19.06 -1.63 6.90
C GLU A 378 -19.22 -2.69 5.78
N GLY A 379 -19.18 -2.28 4.51
CA GLY A 379 -19.29 -3.13 3.32
C GLY A 379 -18.96 -2.38 2.01
N GLU A 380 -19.23 -2.97 0.86
CA GLU A 380 -18.92 -2.40 -0.46
C GLU A 380 -19.77 -1.16 -0.75
N GLU A 381 -21.04 -1.16 -0.32
CA GLU A 381 -21.94 -0.02 -0.42
C GLU A 381 -21.40 1.23 0.31
N ASP A 382 -20.61 1.03 1.37
CA ASP A 382 -19.98 2.09 2.14
C ASP A 382 -18.80 2.69 1.36
N ILE A 383 -17.92 1.85 0.80
CA ILE A 383 -16.84 2.28 -0.12
C ILE A 383 -17.42 3.08 -1.30
N ILE A 384 -18.48 2.55 -1.92
CA ILE A 384 -19.23 3.15 -3.03
C ILE A 384 -19.78 4.54 -2.64
N ALA A 385 -20.45 4.66 -1.50
CA ALA A 385 -21.08 5.92 -1.07
C ALA A 385 -20.10 6.98 -0.52
N ASN A 386 -18.87 6.60 -0.16
CA ASN A 386 -17.75 7.53 0.07
C ASN A 386 -17.00 7.89 -1.23
N GLU A 387 -17.46 7.41 -2.38
CA GLU A 387 -16.89 7.64 -3.71
C GLU A 387 -15.43 7.18 -3.88
N GLN A 388 -15.04 6.16 -3.10
CA GLN A 388 -13.68 5.64 -3.06
C GLN A 388 -13.48 4.42 -3.99
N THR A 389 -12.42 4.43 -4.80
CA THR A 389 -11.99 3.30 -5.63
C THR A 389 -10.79 2.63 -4.97
N ILE A 390 -10.94 1.40 -4.49
CA ILE A 390 -9.85 0.62 -3.88
C ILE A 390 -9.52 -0.57 -4.79
N VAL A 391 -8.28 -0.60 -5.29
CA VAL A 391 -7.71 -1.71 -6.03
C VAL A 391 -6.66 -2.38 -5.16
N TYR A 392 -6.64 -3.70 -5.07
CA TYR A 392 -5.52 -4.44 -4.45
C TYR A 392 -4.91 -5.46 -5.40
N CYS A 393 -3.58 -5.56 -5.38
CA CYS A 393 -2.82 -6.59 -6.06
C CYS A 393 -2.10 -7.45 -5.03
N LEU A 394 -2.22 -8.77 -5.19
CA LEU A 394 -1.79 -9.75 -4.21
C LEU A 394 -0.88 -10.79 -4.85
N HIS A 395 0.43 -10.60 -4.71
CA HIS A 395 1.43 -11.54 -5.24
C HIS A 395 1.67 -12.70 -4.26
N ASP A 396 1.96 -13.91 -4.72
CA ASP A 396 2.04 -15.07 -3.81
C ASP A 396 3.39 -15.23 -3.07
N THR A 397 4.52 -14.91 -3.70
CA THR A 397 5.85 -15.38 -3.24
C THR A 397 6.87 -14.28 -2.97
N THR A 398 6.48 -13.01 -2.98
CA THR A 398 7.41 -11.88 -2.92
C THR A 398 7.62 -11.42 -1.47
N GLY A 399 8.85 -11.53 -0.97
CA GLY A 399 9.22 -10.93 0.32
C GLY A 399 9.26 -9.41 0.25
N HIS A 400 8.98 -8.74 1.37
CA HIS A 400 8.80 -7.28 1.53
C HIS A 400 9.60 -6.39 0.55
N LEU A 401 10.94 -6.49 0.56
CA LEU A 401 11.79 -5.66 -0.29
C LEU A 401 11.55 -5.92 -1.79
N GLY A 402 11.22 -7.15 -2.19
CA GLY A 402 10.92 -7.48 -3.58
C GLY A 402 9.62 -6.86 -4.10
N ILE A 403 8.80 -6.22 -3.25
CA ILE A 403 7.58 -5.51 -3.67
C ILE A 403 7.94 -4.18 -4.34
N PHE A 404 8.92 -3.43 -3.83
CA PHE A 404 9.31 -2.10 -4.35
C PHE A 404 10.78 -2.02 -4.83
N VAL A 405 11.68 -2.86 -4.32
CA VAL A 405 13.11 -2.90 -4.71
C VAL A 405 13.33 -3.79 -5.95
N SER A 406 12.79 -3.35 -7.09
CA SER A 406 13.07 -3.82 -8.47
C SER A 406 13.72 -5.21 -8.61
N GLY A 407 12.90 -6.25 -8.49
CA GLY A 407 13.26 -7.63 -8.82
C GLY A 407 13.03 -7.97 -10.31
N SER A 408 13.03 -9.26 -10.61
CA SER A 408 12.41 -9.80 -11.84
C SER A 408 10.88 -9.77 -11.76
N VAL A 409 10.32 -9.85 -10.55
CA VAL A 409 8.87 -9.78 -10.27
C VAL A 409 8.38 -8.35 -10.40
N SER A 410 8.47 -7.50 -9.35
CA SER A 410 7.73 -6.22 -9.26
C SER A 410 7.91 -5.24 -10.42
N ARG A 411 9.00 -5.37 -11.20
CA ARG A 411 9.17 -4.75 -12.52
C ARG A 411 7.90 -4.86 -13.38
N LYS A 412 7.30 -6.05 -13.45
CA LYS A 412 6.09 -6.34 -14.23
C LYS A 412 4.89 -5.58 -13.68
N GLU A 413 4.61 -5.76 -12.39
CA GLU A 413 3.47 -5.12 -11.73
C GLU A 413 3.57 -3.58 -11.76
N HIS A 414 4.74 -2.98 -11.47
CA HIS A 414 4.93 -1.53 -11.59
C HIS A 414 4.85 -1.01 -13.02
N SER A 415 5.29 -1.79 -14.02
CA SER A 415 5.16 -1.40 -15.45
C SER A 415 3.69 -1.33 -15.85
N GLU A 416 2.90 -2.32 -15.46
CA GLU A 416 1.47 -2.32 -15.76
C GLU A 416 0.67 -1.33 -14.90
N PHE A 417 1.00 -1.10 -13.62
CA PHE A 417 0.39 0.00 -12.87
C PHE A 417 0.72 1.36 -13.47
N THR A 418 1.98 1.62 -13.87
CA THR A 418 2.37 2.88 -14.53
C THR A 418 1.60 3.08 -15.83
N ALA A 419 1.48 2.03 -16.65
CA ALA A 419 0.76 2.07 -17.92
C ALA A 419 -0.76 2.27 -17.76
N ASN A 420 -1.36 1.59 -16.80
CA ASN A 420 -2.81 1.55 -16.62
C ASN A 420 -3.33 2.59 -15.61
N MET A 421 -2.47 3.47 -15.08
CA MET A 421 -2.85 4.40 -14.00
C MET A 421 -3.96 5.38 -14.41
N ASP A 422 -3.96 5.85 -15.66
CA ASP A 422 -5.04 6.69 -16.19
C ASP A 422 -6.39 5.95 -16.21
N TYR A 423 -6.38 4.62 -16.37
CA TYR A 423 -7.59 3.79 -16.29
C TYR A 423 -8.04 3.65 -14.84
N ILE A 424 -7.11 3.39 -13.91
CA ILE A 424 -7.38 3.33 -12.46
C ILE A 424 -7.94 4.67 -11.95
N ASP A 425 -7.47 5.81 -12.47
CA ASP A 425 -7.97 7.15 -12.15
C ASP A 425 -9.44 7.37 -12.59
N VAL A 426 -9.88 6.76 -13.70
CA VAL A 426 -11.27 6.80 -14.17
C VAL A 426 -12.13 5.62 -13.69
N MET A 427 -11.57 4.62 -13.00
CA MET A 427 -12.33 3.48 -12.50
C MET A 427 -13.46 3.93 -11.55
N PRO A 428 -14.65 3.31 -11.66
CA PRO A 428 -15.75 3.61 -10.76
C PRO A 428 -15.46 3.16 -9.32
N PRO A 429 -15.99 3.86 -8.30
CA PRO A 429 -15.80 3.49 -6.90
C PRO A 429 -16.37 2.12 -6.51
N GLY A 430 -15.67 1.46 -5.59
CA GLY A 430 -15.86 0.05 -5.25
C GLY A 430 -14.54 -0.61 -4.82
N LEU A 431 -14.61 -1.92 -4.53
CA LEU A 431 -13.46 -2.76 -4.19
C LEU A 431 -13.12 -3.70 -5.36
N TYR A 432 -11.84 -3.75 -5.74
CA TYR A 432 -11.34 -4.52 -6.87
C TYR A 432 -10.06 -5.27 -6.50
N GLU A 433 -9.95 -6.53 -6.93
CA GLU A 433 -8.66 -7.23 -7.02
C GLU A 433 -8.11 -7.07 -8.43
N THR A 434 -6.79 -6.92 -8.56
CA THR A 434 -6.11 -6.86 -9.86
C THR A 434 -5.03 -7.91 -10.03
N THR A 435 -5.05 -8.55 -11.19
CA THR A 435 -4.21 -9.69 -11.57
C THR A 435 -3.51 -9.41 -12.90
N VAL A 436 -2.23 -9.79 -13.01
CA VAL A 436 -1.40 -9.52 -14.19
C VAL A 436 -1.01 -10.82 -14.88
N SER A 437 -1.63 -11.12 -16.02
CA SER A 437 -1.38 -12.33 -16.85
C SER A 437 -0.46 -12.04 -18.04
N HIS A 438 0.27 -13.05 -18.55
CA HIS A 438 0.98 -12.91 -19.82
C HIS A 438 -0.01 -12.95 -21.00
N ALA A 439 0.17 -12.11 -22.02
CA ALA A 439 -0.72 -12.06 -23.18
C ALA A 439 -0.76 -13.39 -23.95
N SER A 440 0.41 -14.00 -24.13
CA SER A 440 0.59 -15.31 -24.80
C SER A 440 0.06 -16.52 -24.02
N GLU A 441 -0.49 -16.34 -22.82
CA GLU A 441 -1.16 -17.40 -22.05
C GLU A 441 -2.68 -17.43 -22.32
N ARG A 442 -3.18 -16.57 -23.22
CA ARG A 442 -4.61 -16.44 -23.56
C ARG A 442 -4.92 -16.78 -25.02
N ASP A 443 -6.15 -17.21 -25.26
CA ASP A 443 -6.69 -17.46 -26.61
C ASP A 443 -6.92 -16.17 -27.42
N ASP A 444 -6.99 -15.00 -26.77
CA ASP A 444 -7.22 -13.68 -27.39
C ASP A 444 -5.95 -12.82 -27.54
N ALA A 445 -4.76 -13.45 -27.48
CA ALA A 445 -3.45 -12.79 -27.48
C ALA A 445 -3.22 -11.79 -28.62
N GLU A 446 -3.77 -12.02 -29.83
CA GLU A 446 -3.63 -11.12 -30.99
C GLU A 446 -4.30 -9.74 -30.79
N LEU A 447 -5.16 -9.60 -29.77
CA LEU A 447 -5.87 -8.36 -29.44
C LEU A 447 -5.23 -7.56 -28.27
N ILE A 448 -4.07 -7.98 -27.77
CA ILE A 448 -3.40 -7.38 -26.63
C ILE A 448 -2.15 -6.64 -27.12
N GLU A 449 -2.12 -5.31 -26.95
CA GLU A 449 -1.05 -4.42 -27.45
C GLU A 449 0.28 -4.51 -26.65
N ARG A 450 0.37 -5.44 -25.69
CA ARG A 450 1.41 -5.53 -24.65
C ARG A 450 1.71 -6.99 -24.31
N ASP A 451 2.90 -7.25 -23.76
CA ASP A 451 3.28 -8.59 -23.25
C ASP A 451 2.41 -9.07 -22.07
N TYR A 452 1.76 -8.14 -21.37
CA TYR A 452 0.93 -8.39 -20.19
C TYR A 452 -0.44 -7.72 -20.30
N LEU A 453 -1.44 -8.32 -19.64
CA LEU A 453 -2.76 -7.73 -19.44
C LEU A 453 -3.04 -7.55 -17.95
N LEU A 454 -3.52 -6.38 -17.58
CA LEU A 454 -3.99 -6.04 -16.23
C LEU A 454 -5.52 -6.14 -16.18
N GLU A 455 -6.04 -7.08 -15.40
CA GLU A 455 -7.48 -7.25 -15.17
C GLU A 455 -7.89 -6.72 -13.80
N PHE A 456 -9.13 -6.24 -13.70
CA PHE A 456 -9.76 -5.78 -12.46
C PHE A 456 -11.04 -6.58 -12.21
N THR A 457 -11.02 -7.45 -11.20
CA THR A 457 -12.19 -8.22 -10.74
C THR A 457 -12.86 -7.48 -9.60
N ALA A 458 -14.18 -7.22 -9.69
CA ALA A 458 -14.91 -6.61 -8.58
C ALA A 458 -15.06 -7.61 -7.42
N ARG A 459 -14.78 -7.16 -6.19
CA ARG A 459 -14.74 -8.01 -4.98
C ARG A 459 -15.71 -7.57 -3.90
N ASN A 460 -16.06 -8.49 -3.02
CA ASN A 460 -16.90 -8.27 -1.85
C ASN A 460 -16.17 -8.56 -0.52
N PHE A 461 -16.80 -8.21 0.60
CA PHE A 461 -16.21 -8.32 1.94
C PHE A 461 -16.10 -9.76 2.44
N GLU A 462 -16.91 -10.71 1.95
CA GLU A 462 -16.74 -12.15 2.23
C GLU A 462 -15.56 -12.78 1.49
N GLU A 463 -15.08 -12.13 0.42
CA GLU A 463 -13.82 -12.45 -0.25
C GLU A 463 -12.65 -11.77 0.47
N LEU A 464 -12.76 -10.47 0.76
CA LEU A 464 -11.74 -9.70 1.47
C LEU A 464 -11.41 -10.26 2.86
N ASP A 465 -12.41 -10.68 3.63
CA ASP A 465 -12.21 -11.28 4.97
C ASP A 465 -11.42 -12.61 4.91
N ARG A 466 -11.25 -13.24 3.74
CA ARG A 466 -10.40 -14.44 3.56
C ARG A 466 -8.92 -14.11 3.58
N ASP A 467 -8.51 -13.02 2.94
CA ASP A 467 -7.12 -12.54 2.95
C ASP A 467 -6.84 -11.62 4.16
N VAL A 468 -7.86 -10.98 4.75
CA VAL A 468 -7.72 -10.18 5.99
C VAL A 468 -7.75 -11.05 7.26
N MET A 469 -8.43 -12.18 7.26
CA MET A 469 -8.50 -13.15 8.37
C MET A 469 -8.89 -12.55 9.73
N HIS A 470 -9.87 -11.65 9.74
CA HIS A 470 -10.21 -10.85 10.91
C HIS A 470 -10.69 -11.68 12.13
N LYS A 471 -10.15 -11.37 13.33
CA LYS A 471 -10.47 -12.07 14.59
C LYS A 471 -10.84 -11.09 15.71
N PRO A 472 -12.13 -10.99 16.11
CA PRO A 472 -12.59 -10.05 17.16
C PRO A 472 -12.05 -10.32 18.57
N GLU A 473 -11.44 -11.49 18.83
CA GLU A 473 -10.68 -11.71 20.06
C GLU A 473 -9.31 -11.04 20.03
N ASP A 474 -8.63 -11.05 18.88
CA ASP A 474 -7.29 -10.47 18.74
C ASP A 474 -7.36 -8.94 18.83
N ASP A 475 -8.39 -8.32 18.23
CA ASP A 475 -8.77 -6.91 18.47
C ASP A 475 -8.74 -6.57 19.98
N ARG A 476 -9.25 -7.46 20.83
CA ARG A 476 -9.33 -7.28 22.30
C ARG A 476 -7.99 -7.51 22.98
N ARG A 477 -7.21 -8.50 22.52
CA ARG A 477 -5.84 -8.76 22.99
C ARG A 477 -4.94 -7.55 22.71
N PHE A 478 -4.96 -7.02 21.48
CA PHE A 478 -4.20 -5.83 21.12
C PHE A 478 -4.71 -4.54 21.78
N ALA A 479 -6.03 -4.35 21.95
CA ALA A 479 -6.55 -3.24 22.76
C ALA A 479 -6.08 -3.31 24.23
N THR A 480 -5.90 -4.52 24.78
CA THR A 480 -5.34 -4.74 26.12
C THR A 480 -3.86 -4.36 26.18
N VAL A 481 -3.08 -4.69 25.13
CA VAL A 481 -1.70 -4.20 24.95
C VAL A 481 -1.66 -2.67 24.91
N ALA A 482 -2.56 -2.02 24.17
CA ALA A 482 -2.60 -0.56 24.06
C ALA A 482 -2.82 0.12 25.42
N ARG A 483 -3.76 -0.37 26.25
CA ARG A 483 -3.96 0.14 27.61
C ARG A 483 -2.76 -0.08 28.53
N ILE A 484 -2.12 -1.25 28.45
CA ILE A 484 -0.93 -1.55 29.25
C ILE A 484 0.28 -0.70 28.80
N SER A 485 0.37 -0.39 27.51
CA SER A 485 1.35 0.53 26.95
C SER A 485 1.17 1.96 27.47
N GLU A 486 -0.06 2.48 27.45
CA GLU A 486 -0.40 3.80 28.01
C GLU A 486 0.02 3.91 29.50
N ILE A 487 -0.25 2.86 30.29
CA ILE A 487 0.11 2.77 31.71
C ILE A 487 1.65 2.71 31.90
N ASN A 488 2.34 1.81 31.20
CA ASN A 488 3.78 1.61 31.37
C ASN A 488 4.61 2.80 30.87
N LEU A 489 4.19 3.45 29.78
CA LEU A 489 4.77 4.71 29.30
C LEU A 489 4.59 5.82 30.34
N GLY A 490 3.42 5.90 30.98
CA GLY A 490 3.15 6.80 32.10
C GLY A 490 4.10 6.59 33.28
N PHE A 491 4.29 5.33 33.71
CA PHE A 491 5.25 5.00 34.78
C PHE A 491 6.70 5.29 34.40
N TYR A 492 7.12 4.99 33.17
CA TYR A 492 8.46 5.32 32.69
C TYR A 492 8.72 6.84 32.71
N ARG A 493 7.79 7.63 32.15
CA ARG A 493 7.88 9.10 32.11
C ARG A 493 7.86 9.73 33.51
N LEU A 494 7.12 9.15 34.45
CA LEU A 494 7.04 9.64 35.83
C LEU A 494 8.28 9.30 36.69
N PHE A 495 8.77 8.05 36.61
CA PHE A 495 9.75 7.53 37.57
C PHE A 495 11.18 7.37 37.03
N MET A 496 11.39 7.20 35.72
CA MET A 496 12.71 6.90 35.14
C MET A 496 13.24 8.01 34.23
N GLN A 497 12.39 8.55 33.35
CA GLN A 497 12.76 9.58 32.38
C GLN A 497 13.46 10.82 32.99
N PRO A 498 13.05 11.39 34.14
CA PRO A 498 13.71 12.58 34.68
C PRO A 498 15.17 12.32 35.06
N TRP A 499 15.46 11.14 35.62
CA TRP A 499 16.82 10.73 35.96
C TRP A 499 17.66 10.46 34.71
N LEU A 500 17.06 9.83 33.70
CA LEU A 500 17.79 9.53 32.47
C LEU A 500 18.12 10.79 31.67
N ARG A 501 17.17 11.73 31.54
CA ARG A 501 17.39 13.05 30.91
C ARG A 501 18.39 13.93 31.69
N ALA A 502 18.57 13.69 32.99
CA ALA A 502 19.60 14.36 33.79
C ALA A 502 21.02 13.76 33.64
N VAL A 503 21.14 12.51 33.18
CA VAL A 503 22.42 11.79 33.01
C VAL A 503 22.88 11.76 31.54
N MET A 504 21.96 11.66 30.59
CA MET A 504 22.28 11.56 29.17
C MET A 504 22.62 12.94 28.58
N THR A 505 23.74 12.99 27.87
CA THR A 505 24.23 14.18 27.16
C THR A 505 24.33 13.92 25.66
N PRO A 506 24.44 14.95 24.81
CA PRO A 506 24.72 14.79 23.38
C PRO A 506 26.01 13.99 23.10
N GLU A 507 27.00 14.08 23.99
CA GLU A 507 28.28 13.35 23.90
C GLU A 507 28.08 11.86 24.21
N ALA A 508 27.34 11.55 25.28
CA ALA A 508 27.00 10.19 25.66
C ALA A 508 26.15 9.51 24.59
N ALA A 509 25.09 10.18 24.11
CA ALA A 509 24.25 9.70 23.02
C ALA A 509 25.05 9.46 21.73
N ARG A 510 25.93 10.40 21.34
CA ARG A 510 26.85 10.21 20.20
C ARG A 510 27.84 9.08 20.43
N TRP A 511 28.20 8.74 21.65
CA TRP A 511 29.01 7.55 21.95
C TRP A 511 28.18 6.27 21.81
N THR A 512 27.01 6.18 22.45
CA THR A 512 26.09 5.03 22.36
C THR A 512 25.77 4.66 20.91
N ARG A 513 25.36 5.63 20.06
CA ARG A 513 25.06 5.38 18.64
C ARG A 513 26.27 4.85 17.84
N ARG A 514 27.50 5.28 18.18
CA ARG A 514 28.75 4.80 17.56
C ARG A 514 29.19 3.42 18.06
N MET A 515 28.71 3.01 19.23
CA MET A 515 28.96 1.70 19.84
C MET A 515 27.85 0.68 19.55
N HIS A 516 26.81 1.05 18.80
CA HIS A 516 25.73 0.13 18.40
C HIS A 516 26.31 -1.08 17.63
N PRO A 517 25.99 -2.34 17.98
CA PRO A 517 26.67 -3.52 17.45
C PRO A 517 26.72 -3.61 15.93
N ILE A 518 25.64 -3.25 15.23
CA ILE A 518 25.59 -3.26 13.76
C ILE A 518 26.63 -2.29 13.16
N ARG A 519 26.70 -1.05 13.67
CA ARG A 519 27.70 -0.06 13.18
C ARG A 519 29.13 -0.48 13.50
N LEU A 520 29.36 -1.19 14.61
CA LEU A 520 30.66 -1.80 14.89
C LEU A 520 31.00 -2.90 13.88
N GLY A 521 30.02 -3.71 13.44
CA GLY A 521 30.17 -4.74 12.41
C GLY A 521 30.60 -4.20 11.04
N TYR A 522 30.21 -2.97 10.68
CA TYR A 522 30.79 -2.27 9.52
C TYR A 522 32.15 -1.64 9.85
N LYS A 523 32.24 -0.86 10.93
CA LYS A 523 33.41 -0.03 11.23
C LYS A 523 34.68 -0.82 11.56
N LEU A 524 34.56 -1.95 12.26
CA LEU A 524 35.71 -2.79 12.66
C LEU A 524 36.31 -3.56 11.46
N LEU A 525 35.53 -3.75 10.39
CA LEU A 525 35.95 -4.38 9.15
C LEU A 525 36.15 -3.29 8.09
N SER A 526 37.16 -2.44 8.28
CA SER A 526 37.52 -1.35 7.38
C SER A 526 39.02 -1.07 7.45
N ASP A 527 39.57 -0.23 6.57
CA ASP A 527 40.98 0.19 6.58
C ASP A 527 41.36 1.02 7.83
N ARG A 528 40.38 1.42 8.64
CA ARG A 528 40.61 2.05 9.95
C ARG A 528 41.02 1.04 11.04
N ASN A 529 41.03 -0.26 10.73
CA ASN A 529 41.54 -1.33 11.60
C ASN A 529 42.91 -1.83 11.08
N PRO A 530 44.01 -1.70 11.84
CA PRO A 530 45.33 -2.17 11.39
C PRO A 530 45.41 -3.65 11.00
N LEU A 531 44.50 -4.49 11.47
CA LEU A 531 44.44 -5.92 11.13
C LEU A 531 43.95 -6.20 9.70
N THR A 532 43.26 -5.27 9.05
CA THR A 532 42.75 -5.43 7.66
C THR A 532 43.76 -4.99 6.60
N VAL A 533 44.78 -4.21 6.97
CA VAL A 533 45.77 -3.61 6.06
C VAL A 533 46.48 -4.60 5.13
N PRO A 534 46.77 -5.88 5.51
CA PRO A 534 47.33 -6.86 4.58
C PRO A 534 46.34 -7.38 3.52
N LEU A 535 45.02 -7.32 3.79
CA LEU A 535 44.00 -8.00 2.98
C LEU A 535 43.96 -7.58 1.51
N PRO A 536 44.08 -6.29 1.11
CA PRO A 536 44.06 -5.92 -0.31
C PRO A 536 45.19 -6.59 -1.11
N VAL A 537 46.39 -6.67 -0.51
CA VAL A 537 47.57 -7.26 -1.16
C VAL A 537 47.45 -8.78 -1.23
N MET A 538 46.91 -9.41 -0.17
CA MET A 538 46.64 -10.85 -0.16
C MET A 538 45.53 -11.21 -1.15
N ALA A 539 44.43 -10.46 -1.19
CA ALA A 539 43.30 -10.67 -2.08
C ALA A 539 43.68 -10.46 -3.55
N GLU A 540 44.46 -9.43 -3.87
CA GLU A 540 45.00 -9.25 -5.22
C GLU A 540 45.96 -10.38 -5.63
N THR A 541 46.75 -10.89 -4.68
CA THR A 541 47.61 -12.06 -4.92
C THR A 541 46.78 -13.33 -5.16
N VAL A 542 45.67 -13.51 -4.43
CA VAL A 542 44.72 -14.60 -4.63
C VAL A 542 44.01 -14.46 -5.99
N ARG A 543 43.42 -13.32 -6.34
CA ARG A 543 42.74 -13.08 -7.63
C ARG A 543 43.60 -13.46 -8.83
N ARG A 544 44.89 -13.13 -8.80
CA ARG A 544 45.86 -13.45 -9.87
C ARG A 544 46.25 -14.93 -9.97
N ASN A 545 46.05 -15.71 -8.92
CA ASN A 545 46.47 -17.11 -8.81
C ASN A 545 45.31 -18.05 -8.44
N ARG A 546 44.06 -17.58 -8.56
CA ARG A 546 42.83 -18.23 -8.08
C ARG A 546 42.70 -19.62 -8.70
N GLN A 547 42.46 -20.63 -7.86
CA GLN A 547 42.21 -22.00 -8.32
C GLN A 547 40.98 -22.56 -7.64
N GLU A 548 39.83 -22.14 -8.17
CA GLU A 548 38.50 -22.66 -7.89
C GLU A 548 38.43 -24.20 -8.02
N ILE A 549 37.55 -24.81 -7.22
CA ILE A 549 37.20 -26.22 -7.31
C ILE A 549 35.75 -26.35 -7.79
N GLY A 550 35.46 -27.38 -8.58
CA GLY A 550 34.08 -27.68 -8.97
C GLY A 550 33.24 -28.24 -7.82
N GLN A 551 31.93 -28.33 -8.07
CA GLN A 551 30.94 -28.87 -7.13
C GLN A 551 31.05 -30.41 -6.97
N ASP A 552 31.84 -31.07 -7.83
CA ASP A 552 32.25 -32.47 -7.76
C ASP A 552 33.18 -32.78 -6.57
N ASN A 553 33.84 -31.76 -5.99
CA ASN A 553 34.72 -31.95 -4.85
C ASN A 553 33.92 -32.37 -3.60
N PHE A 554 34.21 -33.58 -3.10
CA PHE A 554 33.58 -34.16 -1.90
C PHE A 554 33.56 -33.23 -0.67
N PHE A 555 34.63 -32.47 -0.42
CA PHE A 555 34.69 -31.54 0.71
C PHE A 555 33.87 -30.26 0.48
N LYS A 556 33.72 -29.82 -0.78
CA LYS A 556 32.81 -28.74 -1.15
C LYS A 556 31.34 -29.16 -0.95
N ALA A 557 30.99 -30.39 -1.29
CA ALA A 557 29.67 -30.95 -0.98
C ALA A 557 29.41 -30.99 0.54
N LEU A 558 30.39 -31.41 1.35
CA LEU A 558 30.29 -31.36 2.82
C LEU A 558 30.19 -29.92 3.38
N GLU A 559 30.88 -28.94 2.78
CA GLU A 559 30.77 -27.51 3.13
C GLU A 559 29.32 -27.03 2.95
N SER A 560 28.70 -27.36 1.80
CA SER A 560 27.29 -27.05 1.51
C SER A 560 26.34 -27.76 2.47
N MET A 561 26.48 -29.08 2.69
CA MET A 561 25.63 -29.85 3.62
C MET A 561 25.70 -29.31 5.06
N ALA A 562 26.88 -28.92 5.53
CA ALA A 562 27.03 -28.30 6.85
C ALA A 562 26.33 -26.93 6.91
N SER A 563 26.42 -26.14 5.84
CA SER A 563 25.75 -24.84 5.71
C SER A 563 24.22 -24.95 5.69
N ASP A 564 23.68 -25.94 4.99
CA ASP A 564 22.25 -26.26 4.98
C ASP A 564 21.78 -26.72 6.36
N GLN A 565 22.55 -27.56 7.06
CA GLN A 565 22.23 -27.99 8.42
C GLN A 565 22.25 -26.84 9.44
N ILE A 566 23.17 -25.89 9.32
CA ILE A 566 23.19 -24.65 10.14
C ILE A 566 21.97 -23.78 9.82
N THR A 567 21.65 -23.61 8.53
CA THR A 567 20.48 -22.86 8.05
C THR A 567 19.18 -23.48 8.58
N ALA A 568 19.04 -24.80 8.51
CA ALA A 568 17.89 -25.54 9.05
C ALA A 568 17.79 -25.41 10.58
N GLY A 569 18.91 -25.48 11.31
CA GLY A 569 18.94 -25.27 12.77
C GLY A 569 18.51 -23.86 13.19
N LEU A 570 18.96 -22.83 12.46
CA LEU A 570 18.58 -21.44 12.71
C LEU A 570 17.11 -21.15 12.34
N ASN A 571 16.58 -21.80 11.30
CA ASN A 571 15.15 -21.77 10.98
C ASN A 571 14.32 -22.46 12.08
N ALA A 572 14.69 -23.67 12.50
CA ALA A 572 13.99 -24.37 13.58
C ALA A 572 13.99 -23.58 14.90
N TRP A 573 15.08 -22.84 15.20
CA TRP A 573 15.12 -21.91 16.34
C TRP A 573 14.17 -20.72 16.16
N ARG A 574 14.13 -20.10 14.97
CA ARG A 574 13.18 -19.03 14.62
C ARG A 574 11.75 -19.51 14.82
N ASP A 575 11.39 -20.65 14.24
CA ASP A 575 10.01 -21.16 14.22
C ASP A 575 9.54 -21.54 15.63
N LEU A 576 10.43 -22.07 16.47
CA LEU A 576 10.18 -22.28 17.90
C LEU A 576 10.01 -20.96 18.65
N ARG A 577 10.93 -20.00 18.48
CA ARG A 577 10.89 -18.67 19.11
C ARG A 577 9.58 -17.95 18.78
N ASP A 578 9.18 -17.97 17.52
CA ASP A 578 8.07 -17.18 16.99
C ASP A 578 6.72 -17.78 17.39
N SER A 579 6.56 -19.11 17.29
CA SER A 579 5.36 -19.78 17.79
C SER A 579 5.27 -19.75 19.32
N SER A 580 6.38 -19.71 20.07
CA SER A 580 6.36 -19.47 21.52
C SER A 580 6.00 -18.02 21.87
N THR A 581 6.48 -17.05 21.07
CA THR A 581 6.15 -15.62 21.22
C THR A 581 4.66 -15.36 21.01
N GLU A 582 4.08 -15.93 19.94
CA GLU A 582 2.64 -15.85 19.68
C GLU A 582 1.82 -16.49 20.81
N ARG A 583 2.16 -17.71 21.24
CA ARG A 583 1.46 -18.39 22.34
C ARG A 583 1.51 -17.56 23.63
N MET A 584 2.69 -17.08 24.02
CA MET A 584 2.84 -16.25 25.22
C MET A 584 2.07 -14.92 25.12
N PHE A 585 1.98 -14.31 23.93
CA PHE A 585 1.14 -13.14 23.70
C PHE A 585 -0.35 -13.46 23.91
N MET A 586 -0.85 -14.56 23.32
CA MET A 586 -2.24 -14.99 23.44
C MET A 586 -2.60 -15.37 24.88
N ASP A 587 -1.69 -16.06 25.58
CA ASP A 587 -1.86 -16.54 26.96
C ASP A 587 -1.79 -15.40 28.00
N ILE A 588 -1.13 -14.27 27.69
CA ILE A 588 -1.10 -13.07 28.55
C ILE A 588 -2.30 -12.18 28.24
N TYR A 589 -2.43 -11.69 27.01
CA TYR A 589 -3.42 -10.67 26.65
C TYR A 589 -4.82 -11.24 26.42
N GLY A 590 -4.96 -12.57 26.35
CA GLY A 590 -6.24 -13.29 26.35
C GLY A 590 -6.90 -13.42 27.73
N GLN A 591 -6.21 -13.10 28.84
CA GLN A 591 -6.72 -13.35 30.20
C GLN A 591 -7.92 -12.44 30.55
N PRO A 592 -9.11 -12.99 30.85
CA PRO A 592 -10.29 -12.18 31.17
C PRO A 592 -10.09 -11.22 32.34
N LEU A 593 -9.30 -11.61 33.35
CA LEU A 593 -8.97 -10.74 34.50
C LEU A 593 -8.10 -9.54 34.10
N LEU A 594 -7.12 -9.74 33.20
CA LEU A 594 -6.27 -8.66 32.71
C LEU A 594 -7.06 -7.69 31.83
N GLN A 595 -7.90 -8.24 30.94
CA GLN A 595 -8.82 -7.46 30.09
C GLN A 595 -9.83 -6.67 30.94
N ALA A 596 -10.39 -7.26 31.99
CA ALA A 596 -11.28 -6.57 32.93
C ALA A 596 -10.56 -5.45 33.70
N ALA A 597 -9.34 -5.71 34.17
CA ALA A 597 -8.53 -4.72 34.91
C ALA A 597 -8.19 -3.46 34.08
N VAL A 598 -8.20 -3.55 32.75
CA VAL A 598 -8.03 -2.39 31.84
C VAL A 598 -9.33 -1.92 31.17
N GLY A 599 -10.49 -2.41 31.60
CA GLY A 599 -11.81 -1.95 31.16
C GLY A 599 -12.27 -2.47 29.78
N LEU A 600 -11.83 -3.68 29.39
CA LEU A 600 -12.12 -4.32 28.09
C LEU A 600 -12.88 -5.66 28.22
N HIS A 601 -13.40 -5.98 29.41
CA HIS A 601 -14.14 -7.22 29.68
C HIS A 601 -15.15 -7.00 30.83
N GLY A 602 -16.23 -7.79 30.88
CA GLY A 602 -17.27 -7.69 31.90
C GLY A 602 -18.21 -6.52 31.64
N ASP A 603 -19.12 -6.69 30.67
CA ASP A 603 -20.11 -5.71 30.18
C ASP A 603 -19.57 -4.35 29.69
N ALA A 604 -18.25 -4.12 29.75
CA ALA A 604 -17.59 -2.98 29.13
C ALA A 604 -17.74 -3.02 27.59
N HIS A 605 -18.65 -2.22 27.05
CA HIS A 605 -18.96 -2.10 25.61
C HIS A 605 -17.86 -1.39 24.79
N VAL A 606 -16.59 -1.52 25.20
CA VAL A 606 -15.43 -0.93 24.50
C VAL A 606 -14.98 -1.88 23.37
N HIS A 607 -15.85 -2.03 22.38
CA HIS A 607 -15.44 -2.61 21.10
C HIS A 607 -14.46 -1.67 20.39
N ARG A 608 -13.57 -2.24 19.58
CA ARG A 608 -12.69 -1.50 18.68
C ARG A 608 -13.56 -0.60 17.77
N ARG A 609 -13.28 0.70 17.75
CA ARG A 609 -14.06 1.68 16.96
C ARG A 609 -14.06 1.31 15.48
N ARG A 610 -15.23 1.20 14.87
CA ARG A 610 -15.45 0.94 13.44
C ARG A 610 -16.25 2.09 12.84
N PRO A 611 -15.63 3.11 12.23
CA PRO A 611 -16.31 4.32 11.76
C PRO A 611 -17.50 4.06 10.83
N GLY A 612 -17.44 3.05 9.95
CA GLY A 612 -18.55 2.65 9.08
C GLY A 612 -19.82 2.19 9.82
N ALA A 613 -19.65 1.58 11.00
CA ALA A 613 -20.76 1.07 11.81
C ALA A 613 -21.36 2.13 12.76
N GLU A 614 -20.84 3.37 12.76
CA GLU A 614 -21.35 4.43 13.65
C GLU A 614 -22.74 4.92 13.18
N PRO A 615 -23.73 5.14 14.09
CA PRO A 615 -25.09 5.48 13.70
C PRO A 615 -25.23 6.77 12.87
N GLU A 616 -24.32 7.72 13.06
CA GLU A 616 -24.27 8.96 12.27
C GLU A 616 -23.78 8.67 10.83
N HIS A 617 -22.81 7.77 10.69
CA HIS A 617 -22.29 7.35 9.39
C HIS A 617 -23.32 6.57 8.59
N ARG A 618 -24.00 5.59 9.20
CA ARG A 618 -25.10 4.86 8.54
C ARG A 618 -26.20 5.80 8.02
N ARG A 619 -26.54 6.84 8.77
CA ARG A 619 -27.50 7.88 8.33
C ARG A 619 -26.96 8.75 7.19
N PHE A 620 -25.66 9.03 7.14
CA PHE A 620 -25.02 9.65 5.96
C PHE A 620 -25.15 8.75 4.72
N ILE A 621 -24.89 7.45 4.85
CA ILE A 621 -25.04 6.47 3.75
C ILE A 621 -26.51 6.37 3.28
N GLU A 622 -27.48 6.31 4.20
CA GLU A 622 -28.91 6.33 3.89
C GLU A 622 -29.32 7.62 3.14
N ASN A 623 -28.84 8.78 3.60
CA ASN A 623 -29.08 10.06 2.93
C ASN A 623 -28.47 10.07 1.52
N ARG A 624 -27.22 9.62 1.34
CA ARG A 624 -26.55 9.60 0.02
C ARG A 624 -27.25 8.65 -0.96
N LYS A 625 -27.75 7.50 -0.49
CA LYS A 625 -28.61 6.62 -1.29
C LYS A 625 -29.93 7.30 -1.70
N ASN A 626 -30.53 8.13 -0.84
CA ASN A 626 -31.75 8.86 -1.17
C ASN A 626 -31.49 10.01 -2.17
N GLU A 627 -30.40 10.77 -2.02
CA GLU A 627 -29.95 11.76 -3.01
C GLU A 627 -29.75 11.13 -4.39
N LEU A 628 -29.07 9.97 -4.46
CA LEU A 628 -28.88 9.24 -5.72
C LEU A 628 -30.19 8.72 -6.31
N ARG A 629 -31.18 8.32 -5.48
CA ARG A 629 -32.51 7.91 -5.97
C ARG A 629 -33.25 9.04 -6.67
N GLU A 630 -33.14 10.27 -6.19
CA GLU A 630 -33.74 11.44 -6.86
C GLU A 630 -33.08 11.71 -8.23
N LYS A 631 -31.82 11.32 -8.43
CA LYS A 631 -31.10 11.51 -9.69
C LYS A 631 -31.43 10.50 -10.81
N PHE A 632 -32.14 9.39 -10.54
CA PHE A 632 -32.45 8.40 -11.59
C PHE A 632 -33.11 9.01 -12.85
N SER A 633 -34.03 9.94 -12.64
CA SER A 633 -34.82 10.65 -13.67
C SER A 633 -34.29 12.05 -14.01
N HIS A 634 -33.11 12.43 -13.53
CA HIS A 634 -32.46 13.72 -13.84
C HIS A 634 -31.30 13.50 -14.82
N GLY A 635 -31.13 14.45 -15.73
CA GLY A 635 -30.16 14.41 -16.83
C GLY A 635 -30.83 14.48 -18.20
N GLY A 636 -30.09 14.14 -19.25
CA GLY A 636 -30.56 14.05 -20.63
C GLY A 636 -29.81 13.00 -21.44
N THR A 637 -29.36 13.37 -22.64
CA THR A 637 -28.71 12.46 -23.60
C THR A 637 -27.38 11.90 -23.12
N HIS A 638 -26.52 12.72 -22.50
CA HIS A 638 -25.18 12.30 -22.10
C HIS A 638 -25.24 11.26 -20.97
N GLU A 639 -26.14 11.46 -20.00
CA GLU A 639 -26.46 10.51 -18.94
C GLU A 639 -27.06 9.22 -19.52
N ALA A 640 -27.99 9.31 -20.48
CA ALA A 640 -28.59 8.15 -21.12
C ALA A 640 -27.59 7.32 -21.96
N ALA A 641 -26.68 7.99 -22.69
CA ALA A 641 -25.61 7.35 -23.44
C ALA A 641 -24.59 6.70 -22.51
N MET A 642 -24.08 7.43 -21.51
CA MET A 642 -23.09 6.91 -20.56
C MET A 642 -23.63 5.75 -19.73
N ARG A 643 -24.88 5.85 -19.25
CA ARG A 643 -25.57 4.75 -18.55
C ARG A 643 -25.74 3.52 -19.46
N SER A 644 -25.99 3.72 -20.75
CA SER A 644 -26.04 2.63 -21.73
C SER A 644 -24.69 1.95 -21.94
N ILE A 645 -23.61 2.73 -22.14
CA ILE A 645 -22.24 2.23 -22.30
C ILE A 645 -21.83 1.40 -21.07
N ILE A 646 -22.00 1.96 -19.87
CA ILE A 646 -21.64 1.31 -18.61
C ILE A 646 -22.46 0.04 -18.38
N TYR A 647 -23.75 0.01 -18.74
CA TYR A 647 -24.56 -1.21 -18.59
C TYR A 647 -24.12 -2.33 -19.53
N VAL A 648 -23.80 -2.00 -20.79
CA VAL A 648 -23.36 -2.98 -21.80
C VAL A 648 -21.97 -3.53 -21.46
N LEU A 649 -21.00 -2.67 -21.14
CA LEU A 649 -19.62 -3.07 -20.80
C LEU A 649 -19.53 -3.72 -19.42
N GLY A 650 -20.31 -3.25 -18.44
CA GLY A 650 -20.39 -3.77 -17.07
C GLY A 650 -21.11 -5.13 -16.96
N GLY A 651 -20.89 -6.01 -17.93
CA GLY A 651 -21.44 -7.37 -17.98
C GLY A 651 -20.44 -8.48 -17.67
N ALA A 652 -19.15 -8.22 -17.82
CA ALA A 652 -18.11 -9.16 -17.42
C ALA A 652 -17.86 -9.11 -15.90
N THR A 653 -17.38 -10.23 -15.33
CA THR A 653 -16.99 -10.35 -13.91
C THR A 653 -15.66 -9.67 -13.60
N ALA A 654 -14.78 -9.59 -14.59
CA ALA A 654 -13.57 -8.79 -14.60
C ALA A 654 -13.62 -7.81 -15.78
N THR A 655 -12.88 -6.70 -15.69
CA THR A 655 -12.73 -5.72 -16.77
C THR A 655 -11.26 -5.39 -16.99
N ASP A 656 -10.90 -5.03 -18.22
CA ASP A 656 -9.53 -4.77 -18.65
C ASP A 656 -9.39 -3.40 -19.34
N GLU A 657 -8.19 -3.12 -19.87
CA GLU A 657 -7.87 -1.94 -20.68
C GLU A 657 -8.85 -1.72 -21.85
N ARG A 658 -9.37 -2.78 -22.50
CA ARG A 658 -10.17 -2.68 -23.73
C ARG A 658 -11.54 -2.05 -23.47
N ASN A 659 -12.22 -2.44 -22.39
CA ASN A 659 -13.47 -1.81 -21.97
C ASN A 659 -13.27 -0.32 -21.61
N PHE A 660 -12.14 0.03 -20.98
CA PHE A 660 -11.83 1.43 -20.67
C PHE A 660 -11.33 2.23 -21.88
N LYS A 661 -10.75 1.58 -22.90
CA LYS A 661 -10.42 2.19 -24.21
C LYS A 661 -11.70 2.62 -24.94
N ARG A 662 -12.76 1.80 -24.90
CA ARG A 662 -14.11 2.15 -25.38
C ARG A 662 -14.69 3.36 -24.60
N LEU A 663 -14.63 3.36 -23.27
CA LEU A 663 -15.03 4.52 -22.45
C LEU A 663 -14.20 5.79 -22.77
N ARG A 664 -12.88 5.69 -22.94
CA ARG A 664 -12.00 6.82 -23.30
C ARG A 664 -12.29 7.36 -24.70
N ALA A 665 -12.66 6.50 -25.65
CA ALA A 665 -13.15 6.91 -26.97
C ALA A 665 -14.48 7.69 -26.86
N SER A 666 -15.42 7.22 -26.02
CA SER A 666 -16.70 7.92 -25.81
C SER A 666 -16.53 9.37 -25.33
N ARG A 667 -15.50 9.68 -24.52
CA ARG A 667 -15.19 11.07 -24.13
C ARG A 667 -14.89 11.97 -25.33
N ALA A 668 -14.14 11.47 -26.31
CA ALA A 668 -13.71 12.25 -27.47
C ALA A 668 -14.86 12.62 -28.41
N GLU A 669 -15.97 11.88 -28.34
CA GLU A 669 -17.15 12.03 -29.20
C GLU A 669 -18.34 12.67 -28.46
N LEU A 670 -18.64 12.24 -27.23
CA LEU A 670 -19.74 12.78 -26.40
C LEU A 670 -19.44 14.18 -25.87
N GLU A 671 -18.24 14.38 -25.30
CA GLU A 671 -17.89 15.62 -24.60
C GLU A 671 -16.50 16.15 -24.97
N PRO A 672 -16.26 16.48 -26.27
CA PRO A 672 -14.97 17.00 -26.74
C PRO A 672 -14.55 18.35 -26.12
N THR A 673 -15.46 19.02 -25.39
CA THR A 673 -15.22 20.30 -24.69
C THR A 673 -15.20 20.19 -23.17
N ALA A 674 -15.56 19.05 -22.57
CA ALA A 674 -15.59 18.89 -21.11
C ALA A 674 -14.22 18.53 -20.52
N SER A 675 -13.98 18.90 -19.27
CA SER A 675 -12.75 18.49 -18.59
C SER A 675 -12.74 16.99 -18.31
N LEU A 676 -11.56 16.43 -18.04
CA LEU A 676 -11.48 15.04 -17.58
C LEU A 676 -12.20 14.84 -16.23
N SER A 677 -12.33 15.90 -15.43
CA SER A 677 -13.04 15.84 -14.14
C SER A 677 -14.55 15.72 -14.31
N ASP A 678 -15.13 16.46 -15.27
CA ASP A 678 -16.57 16.42 -15.54
C ASP A 678 -16.97 15.06 -16.12
N PHE A 679 -16.19 14.56 -17.09
CA PHE A 679 -16.37 13.23 -17.66
C PHE A 679 -16.22 12.13 -16.59
N LYS A 680 -15.24 12.22 -15.69
CA LYS A 680 -15.11 11.30 -14.55
C LYS A 680 -16.35 11.34 -13.64
N HIS A 681 -16.87 12.53 -13.33
CA HIS A 681 -18.08 12.66 -12.52
C HIS A 681 -19.27 11.96 -13.20
N LEU A 682 -19.50 12.22 -14.50
CA LEU A 682 -20.55 11.58 -15.29
C LEU A 682 -20.43 10.05 -15.29
N VAL A 683 -19.24 9.51 -15.54
CA VAL A 683 -18.99 8.05 -15.52
C VAL A 683 -19.29 7.45 -14.15
N ARG A 684 -18.74 8.03 -13.07
CA ARG A 684 -18.92 7.53 -11.70
C ARG A 684 -20.39 7.60 -11.27
N GLU A 685 -21.08 8.70 -11.58
CA GLU A 685 -22.48 8.93 -11.25
C GLU A 685 -23.43 7.95 -11.97
N GLN A 686 -23.28 7.76 -13.28
CA GLN A 686 -24.13 6.80 -14.01
C GLN A 686 -23.82 5.34 -13.63
N PHE A 687 -22.58 5.02 -13.27
CA PHE A 687 -22.24 3.72 -12.68
C PHE A 687 -22.94 3.49 -11.33
N PHE A 688 -22.98 4.50 -10.45
CA PHE A 688 -23.66 4.39 -9.15
C PHE A 688 -25.16 4.12 -9.27
N LEU A 689 -25.84 4.80 -10.20
CA LEU A 689 -27.26 4.55 -10.44
C LEU A 689 -27.50 3.10 -10.87
N LEU A 690 -26.70 2.58 -11.81
CA LEU A 690 -26.76 1.18 -12.26
C LEU A 690 -26.40 0.17 -11.17
N LYS A 691 -25.50 0.51 -10.25
CA LYS A 691 -25.06 -0.36 -9.15
C LYS A 691 -26.05 -0.39 -7.99
N MET A 692 -26.76 0.72 -7.74
CA MET A 692 -27.75 0.85 -6.66
C MET A 692 -29.11 0.25 -7.02
N ASP A 693 -29.66 0.56 -8.19
CA ASP A 693 -30.81 -0.17 -8.76
C ASP A 693 -30.71 -0.17 -10.30
N ARG A 694 -30.21 -1.30 -10.81
CA ARG A 694 -30.01 -1.55 -12.24
C ARG A 694 -31.30 -1.50 -13.06
N GLU A 695 -32.43 -1.90 -12.48
CA GLU A 695 -33.70 -1.93 -13.21
C GLU A 695 -34.35 -0.54 -13.22
N GLN A 696 -34.30 0.20 -12.12
CA GLN A 696 -34.74 1.60 -12.07
C GLN A 696 -33.85 2.50 -12.97
N ALA A 697 -32.54 2.27 -12.99
CA ALA A 697 -31.59 2.97 -13.87
C ALA A 697 -31.92 2.81 -15.36
N LEU A 698 -32.26 1.59 -15.80
CA LEU A 698 -32.56 1.30 -17.20
C LEU A 698 -33.97 1.73 -17.59
N ASN A 699 -34.96 1.52 -16.71
CA ASN A 699 -36.35 1.91 -16.99
C ASN A 699 -36.56 3.44 -17.07
N THR A 700 -35.60 4.25 -16.61
CA THR A 700 -35.61 5.72 -16.73
C THR A 700 -34.91 6.27 -17.98
N LEU A 701 -34.20 5.43 -18.77
CA LEU A 701 -33.64 5.84 -20.07
C LEU A 701 -34.68 6.49 -21.03
N PRO A 702 -35.94 6.01 -21.13
CA PRO A 702 -36.94 6.65 -21.99
C PRO A 702 -37.39 8.03 -21.52
N ASP A 703 -37.28 8.34 -20.22
CA ASP A 703 -37.59 9.67 -19.68
C ASP A 703 -36.43 10.67 -19.87
N LEU A 704 -35.18 10.20 -19.85
CA LEU A 704 -34.00 11.04 -20.14
C LEU A 704 -33.93 11.47 -21.62
N LEU A 705 -34.39 10.61 -22.54
CA LEU A 705 -34.43 10.88 -23.99
C LEU A 705 -35.71 11.62 -24.44
N LYS A 706 -36.56 12.03 -23.49
CA LYS A 706 -37.90 12.54 -23.73
C LYS A 706 -37.90 13.93 -24.34
N GLY A 707 -38.32 14.03 -25.60
CA GLY A 707 -38.33 15.27 -26.37
C GLY A 707 -37.31 15.29 -27.51
N GLN A 708 -36.42 14.29 -27.58
CA GLN A 708 -35.59 14.02 -28.76
C GLN A 708 -36.46 13.69 -29.98
N SER A 709 -35.99 14.08 -31.16
CA SER A 709 -36.49 13.58 -32.44
C SER A 709 -36.06 12.13 -32.69
N ASN A 710 -36.65 11.48 -33.70
CA ASN A 710 -36.21 10.14 -34.11
C ASN A 710 -34.76 10.16 -34.63
N GLU A 711 -34.38 11.23 -35.34
CA GLU A 711 -33.06 11.38 -35.97
C GLU A 711 -31.95 11.52 -34.91
N GLU A 712 -32.22 12.25 -33.81
CA GLU A 712 -31.30 12.31 -32.66
C GLU A 712 -31.18 10.96 -31.94
N ILE A 713 -32.29 10.24 -31.73
CA ILE A 713 -32.28 8.90 -31.12
C ILE A 713 -31.51 7.89 -31.99
N ASP A 714 -31.68 7.94 -33.32
CA ASP A 714 -30.95 7.08 -34.25
C ASP A 714 -29.44 7.39 -34.23
N SER A 715 -29.06 8.68 -34.21
CA SER A 715 -27.65 9.11 -34.07
C SER A 715 -27.03 8.70 -32.74
N GLN A 716 -27.78 8.75 -31.63
CA GLN A 716 -27.33 8.25 -30.33
C GLN A 716 -27.09 6.73 -30.35
N VAL A 717 -27.95 5.95 -31.02
CA VAL A 717 -27.75 4.49 -31.18
C VAL A 717 -26.55 4.18 -32.07
N GLU A 718 -26.36 4.89 -33.19
CA GLU A 718 -25.20 4.75 -34.08
C GLU A 718 -23.88 5.09 -33.36
N HIS A 719 -23.85 6.13 -32.54
CA HIS A 719 -22.70 6.46 -31.70
C HIS A 719 -22.41 5.36 -30.65
N LEU A 720 -23.45 4.77 -30.02
CA LEU A 720 -23.26 3.62 -29.14
C LEU A 720 -22.67 2.42 -29.90
N GLU A 721 -23.08 2.15 -31.15
CA GLU A 721 -22.46 1.12 -31.99
C GLU A 721 -20.97 1.41 -32.26
N HIS A 722 -20.64 2.65 -32.61
CA HIS A 722 -19.26 3.08 -32.87
C HIS A 722 -18.35 2.89 -31.65
N VAL A 723 -18.76 3.40 -30.48
CA VAL A 723 -18.02 3.27 -29.21
C VAL A 723 -17.85 1.81 -28.79
N LEU A 724 -18.88 0.97 -28.97
CA LEU A 724 -18.83 -0.44 -28.57
C LEU A 724 -17.95 -1.27 -29.52
N ALA A 725 -17.90 -0.94 -30.81
CA ALA A 725 -17.04 -1.59 -31.80
C ALA A 725 -15.56 -1.16 -31.73
N ALA A 726 -15.24 -0.04 -31.07
CA ALA A 726 -13.91 0.58 -31.05
C ALA A 726 -12.79 -0.24 -30.39
N SER A 727 -13.03 -1.48 -29.96
CA SER A 727 -11.99 -2.41 -29.48
C SER A 727 -12.36 -3.87 -29.75
N GLY A 728 -12.78 -4.20 -30.97
CA GLY A 728 -13.17 -5.56 -31.37
C GLY A 728 -14.64 -5.90 -31.06
N GLU A 729 -15.02 -7.16 -31.27
CA GLU A 729 -16.39 -7.62 -31.14
C GLU A 729 -16.95 -7.54 -29.70
N LEU A 730 -18.28 -7.63 -29.59
CA LEU A 730 -18.99 -7.74 -28.31
C LEU A 730 -19.20 -9.20 -27.94
N SER A 731 -19.09 -9.52 -26.65
CA SER A 731 -19.52 -10.82 -26.15
C SER A 731 -21.03 -11.01 -26.35
N GLU A 732 -21.50 -12.26 -26.35
CA GLU A 732 -22.92 -12.60 -26.48
C GLU A 732 -23.77 -11.84 -25.45
N HIS A 733 -23.38 -11.86 -24.18
CA HIS A 733 -24.06 -11.10 -23.12
C HIS A 733 -24.01 -9.56 -23.29
N ALA A 734 -22.94 -9.00 -23.84
CA ALA A 734 -22.90 -7.56 -24.13
C ALA A 734 -23.86 -7.22 -25.30
N THR A 735 -23.98 -8.12 -26.28
CA THR A 735 -24.91 -8.00 -27.42
C THR A 735 -26.37 -8.11 -26.98
N GLU A 736 -26.70 -9.02 -26.04
CA GLU A 736 -28.01 -9.10 -25.39
C GLU A 736 -28.36 -7.78 -24.68
N ARG A 737 -27.45 -7.26 -23.85
CA ARG A 737 -27.64 -6.00 -23.10
C ARG A 737 -27.80 -4.80 -24.02
N PHE A 738 -27.03 -4.74 -25.11
CA PHE A 738 -27.16 -3.66 -26.07
C PHE A 738 -28.48 -3.72 -26.84
N SER A 739 -28.99 -4.92 -27.12
CA SER A 739 -30.34 -5.12 -27.66
C SER A 739 -31.43 -4.65 -26.69
N GLN A 740 -31.25 -4.86 -25.38
CA GLN A 740 -32.14 -4.33 -24.34
C GLN A 740 -32.08 -2.78 -24.27
N VAL A 741 -30.90 -2.17 -24.43
CA VAL A 741 -30.74 -0.71 -24.51
C VAL A 741 -31.50 -0.15 -25.71
N LYS A 742 -31.33 -0.71 -26.91
CA LYS A 742 -32.09 -0.31 -28.11
C LYS A 742 -33.59 -0.36 -27.88
N ALA A 743 -34.09 -1.45 -27.30
CA ALA A 743 -35.50 -1.61 -26.96
C ALA A 743 -36.02 -0.66 -25.85
N LEU A 744 -35.15 0.08 -25.17
CA LEU A 744 -35.51 1.19 -24.26
C LEU A 744 -35.46 2.54 -24.98
N PHE A 745 -34.45 2.77 -25.82
CA PHE A 745 -34.35 3.98 -26.67
C PHE A 745 -35.55 4.06 -27.64
N ASP A 746 -35.98 2.95 -28.22
CA ASP A 746 -37.17 2.88 -29.09
C ASP A 746 -38.48 3.26 -28.38
N LYS A 747 -38.55 3.16 -27.04
CA LYS A 747 -39.72 3.62 -26.25
C LYS A 747 -39.76 5.13 -26.06
N ALA A 748 -38.64 5.83 -26.19
CA ALA A 748 -38.57 7.29 -26.09
C ALA A 748 -39.10 7.98 -27.36
N ARG A 749 -39.11 7.27 -28.50
CA ARG A 749 -39.40 7.83 -29.82
C ARG A 749 -40.76 8.52 -29.88
N PRO A 750 -40.84 9.78 -30.36
CA PRO A 750 -42.12 10.45 -30.55
C PRO A 750 -42.96 9.68 -31.57
N ALA A 751 -44.18 9.30 -31.17
CA ALA A 751 -45.09 8.50 -31.97
C ALA A 751 -45.33 9.16 -33.34
N LYS A 752 -44.96 8.45 -34.43
CA LYS A 752 -45.09 8.94 -35.81
C LYS A 752 -46.48 9.55 -36.01
N PRO A 753 -46.60 10.83 -36.42
CA PRO A 753 -47.90 11.45 -36.63
C PRO A 753 -48.66 10.63 -37.67
N LYS A 754 -49.80 10.07 -37.28
CA LYS A 754 -50.64 9.28 -38.19
C LYS A 754 -51.03 10.19 -39.35
N SER A 755 -50.48 9.90 -40.53
CA SER A 755 -50.74 10.64 -41.77
C SER A 755 -52.25 10.78 -41.95
N ALA A 756 -52.74 12.01 -41.82
CA ALA A 756 -54.15 12.32 -41.96
C ALA A 756 -54.50 12.22 -43.44
N VAL A 757 -54.93 11.03 -43.88
CA VAL A 757 -55.33 10.75 -45.26
C VAL A 757 -56.38 11.78 -45.69
N ALA A 758 -55.96 12.70 -46.55
CA ALA A 758 -56.73 13.86 -46.93
C ALA A 758 -57.94 13.47 -47.80
N LYS A 759 -59.06 13.12 -47.15
CA LYS A 759 -60.35 13.02 -47.83
C LYS A 759 -60.79 14.41 -48.27
N GLN A 760 -60.60 14.69 -49.55
CA GLN A 760 -61.30 15.77 -50.23
C GLN A 760 -62.81 15.58 -50.03
N ALA A 761 -63.48 16.62 -49.51
CA ALA A 761 -64.92 16.70 -49.43
C ALA A 761 -65.34 18.09 -49.93
N ALA A 762 -65.96 18.14 -51.10
CA ALA A 762 -66.56 19.37 -51.59
C ALA A 762 -67.85 19.66 -50.81
N THR A 763 -68.00 20.90 -50.36
CA THR A 763 -69.25 21.41 -49.77
C THR A 763 -70.37 21.41 -50.82
N PRO A 764 -71.64 21.28 -50.40
CA PRO A 764 -72.37 22.50 -50.07
C PRO A 764 -73.18 22.45 -48.75
N ALA A 765 -73.68 23.64 -48.40
CA ALA A 765 -74.58 23.95 -47.28
C ALA A 765 -75.83 23.01 -47.24
N ALA A 766 -76.53 22.83 -46.10
CA ALA A 766 -77.09 23.89 -45.28
C ALA A 766 -77.23 23.59 -43.77
N ILE A 767 -77.68 24.62 -43.04
CA ILE A 767 -77.84 24.66 -41.58
C ILE A 767 -79.27 24.30 -41.20
N GLU A 768 -79.48 23.42 -40.21
CA GLU A 768 -80.72 23.46 -39.41
C GLU A 768 -80.48 23.10 -37.93
N LYS A 769 -81.52 23.25 -37.09
CA LYS A 769 -81.40 23.55 -35.67
C LYS A 769 -81.91 22.46 -34.73
N ALA A 770 -81.14 22.28 -33.66
CA ALA A 770 -81.57 21.99 -32.28
C ALA A 770 -82.25 20.62 -31.97
N PRO A 771 -82.13 20.12 -30.71
CA PRO A 771 -82.57 18.77 -30.35
C PRO A 771 -83.91 18.75 -29.58
N GLN A 772 -84.56 17.58 -29.54
CA GLN A 772 -85.46 17.19 -28.45
C GLN A 772 -85.70 15.68 -28.39
N LYS A 773 -85.65 15.11 -27.17
CA LYS A 773 -86.46 13.99 -26.61
C LYS A 773 -86.61 12.65 -27.39
N ALA A 774 -86.68 11.48 -26.76
CA ALA A 774 -86.43 11.07 -25.37
C ALA A 774 -86.28 9.52 -25.30
N ALA A 775 -86.07 8.99 -24.09
CA ALA A 775 -86.21 7.58 -23.70
C ALA A 775 -87.69 7.08 -23.85
N PRO A 776 -88.08 5.79 -23.58
CA PRO A 776 -87.36 4.79 -22.77
C PRO A 776 -87.53 3.28 -23.14
N GLU A 777 -87.00 2.39 -22.27
CA GLU A 777 -87.55 1.04 -21.92
C GLU A 777 -87.60 -0.09 -23.00
N ASN A 778 -87.83 -1.39 -22.72
CA ASN A 778 -87.90 -2.25 -21.49
C ASN A 778 -87.53 -3.71 -21.92
N ALA A 779 -87.20 -4.71 -21.09
CA ALA A 779 -86.96 -4.83 -19.65
C ALA A 779 -85.59 -5.57 -19.43
N ALA A 780 -85.35 -6.74 -18.81
CA ALA A 780 -86.05 -7.74 -17.95
C ALA A 780 -84.95 -8.74 -17.43
N SER A 781 -85.09 -9.59 -16.40
CA SER A 781 -85.99 -9.68 -15.23
C SER A 781 -85.46 -10.74 -14.24
N GLU A 782 -85.59 -10.50 -12.93
CA GLU A 782 -85.86 -11.50 -11.86
C GLU A 782 -84.91 -12.70 -11.53
N ASN A 783 -84.46 -12.71 -10.26
CA ASN A 783 -84.60 -13.77 -9.23
C ASN A 783 -83.86 -15.13 -9.36
N ALA A 784 -83.42 -15.83 -8.29
CA ALA A 784 -83.08 -15.57 -6.86
C ALA A 784 -82.37 -16.88 -6.31
N ALA A 785 -82.03 -17.18 -5.04
CA ALA A 785 -82.19 -16.60 -3.69
C ALA A 785 -81.18 -17.27 -2.69
N LYS A 786 -81.14 -16.82 -1.42
CA LYS A 786 -80.44 -17.42 -0.23
C LYS A 786 -78.89 -17.21 -0.20
N ALA A 787 -78.19 -17.23 0.95
CA ALA A 787 -78.58 -17.59 2.33
C ALA A 787 -78.07 -16.58 3.41
N GLU A 788 -78.38 -16.84 4.69
CA GLU A 788 -78.18 -15.96 5.85
C GLU A 788 -76.84 -16.20 6.61
N VAL A 789 -76.41 -15.25 7.45
CA VAL A 789 -76.27 -15.37 8.94
C VAL A 789 -75.62 -14.10 9.56
N LYS A 790 -75.79 -13.90 10.88
CA LYS A 790 -75.51 -12.69 11.67
C LYS A 790 -74.07 -12.57 12.22
N PRO A 791 -73.60 -11.35 12.56
CA PRO A 791 -72.44 -11.11 13.46
C PRO A 791 -72.87 -10.79 14.92
N ALA A 792 -72.08 -11.21 15.94
CA ALA A 792 -72.05 -10.62 17.30
C ALA A 792 -70.95 -11.19 18.25
N SER A 793 -70.02 -10.33 18.68
CA SER A 793 -69.48 -10.11 20.06
C SER A 793 -69.06 -11.23 21.06
N HIS A 794 -68.07 -10.88 21.92
CA HIS A 794 -67.80 -11.39 23.30
C HIS A 794 -67.16 -12.81 23.44
N SER A 795 -66.40 -13.17 24.51
CA SER A 795 -65.91 -12.47 25.72
C SER A 795 -64.59 -13.07 26.26
N ALA A 796 -63.82 -12.23 26.99
CA ALA A 796 -62.59 -12.47 27.74
C ALA A 796 -62.63 -13.48 28.93
N LYS A 797 -61.44 -13.79 29.48
CA LYS A 797 -61.04 -13.74 30.92
C LYS A 797 -59.48 -13.80 31.03
N GLU A 798 -58.81 -12.91 31.79
CA GLU A 798 -58.41 -13.00 33.24
C GLU A 798 -57.45 -14.18 33.52
N THR A 799 -56.34 -14.09 34.27
CA THR A 799 -55.91 -13.34 35.51
C THR A 799 -54.37 -13.12 35.52
N SER A 800 -53.66 -12.37 36.39
CA SER A 800 -53.95 -11.37 37.47
C SER A 800 -52.63 -10.74 37.98
N GLU A 801 -52.68 -9.48 38.45
CA GLU A 801 -51.87 -8.90 39.58
C GLU A 801 -50.31 -8.83 39.47
N THR A 802 -49.58 -7.88 40.08
CA THR A 802 -49.96 -6.78 41.00
C THR A 802 -49.12 -5.49 40.80
N ALA A 803 -49.66 -4.39 41.33
CA ALA A 803 -49.10 -3.03 41.46
C ALA A 803 -47.68 -2.91 42.09
N GLY A 804 -46.97 -1.77 41.98
CA GLY A 804 -47.25 -0.54 41.20
C GLY A 804 -46.88 0.77 41.94
N LYS A 805 -47.23 1.93 41.31
CA LYS A 805 -47.26 3.32 41.84
C LYS A 805 -45.90 4.01 42.20
N ALA A 806 -45.76 5.34 42.06
CA ALA A 806 -46.53 6.36 41.31
C ALA A 806 -45.80 7.73 41.29
N ALA A 807 -46.23 8.62 40.37
CA ALA A 807 -46.24 10.10 40.47
C ALA A 807 -44.89 10.86 40.48
N SER A 808 -44.81 12.13 40.01
CA SER A 808 -45.68 12.91 39.09
C SER A 808 -44.93 14.19 38.61
N GLU A 809 -45.60 15.00 37.77
CA GLU A 809 -45.39 16.46 37.57
C GLU A 809 -44.14 17.00 36.84
N SER A 810 -44.33 17.25 35.54
CA SER A 810 -43.95 18.51 34.85
C SER A 810 -44.80 19.70 35.39
N PRO A 811 -44.57 21.01 35.06
CA PRO A 811 -43.84 21.53 33.89
C PRO A 811 -43.09 22.91 33.95
N ALA A 812 -42.32 23.18 32.89
CA ALA A 812 -42.14 24.46 32.18
C ALA A 812 -41.38 25.69 32.79
N ALA A 813 -40.96 26.55 31.83
CA ALA A 813 -40.62 27.99 31.91
C ALA A 813 -39.15 28.46 32.07
N THR A 814 -38.71 29.25 31.08
CA THR A 814 -37.63 30.29 31.06
C THR A 814 -38.06 31.56 31.85
N PRO A 815 -37.25 32.65 32.08
CA PRO A 815 -36.08 33.13 31.31
C PRO A 815 -34.92 33.89 32.04
N ALA A 816 -33.85 34.17 31.28
CA ALA A 816 -33.04 35.42 31.17
C ALA A 816 -32.37 36.20 32.35
N LYS A 817 -31.10 36.58 32.07
CA LYS A 817 -30.41 37.89 32.27
C LYS A 817 -29.83 38.33 33.65
N ALA A 818 -28.73 39.12 33.51
CA ALA A 818 -28.18 40.15 34.41
C ALA A 818 -27.46 39.69 35.70
N ALA A 819 -26.44 40.40 36.23
CA ALA A 819 -25.55 41.44 35.66
C ALA A 819 -24.24 41.59 36.50
N ALA A 820 -23.28 42.34 35.98
CA ALA A 820 -21.97 42.63 36.60
C ALA A 820 -22.02 43.58 37.82
N THR A 821 -20.91 43.72 38.57
CA THR A 821 -20.17 45.02 38.72
C THR A 821 -18.89 44.96 39.59
N THR A 822 -17.79 45.57 39.10
CA THR A 822 -16.76 46.38 39.82
C THR A 822 -15.82 45.73 40.89
N THR A 823 -14.61 46.24 41.22
CA THR A 823 -13.89 47.50 40.88
C THR A 823 -12.35 47.40 41.04
N ALA A 824 -11.60 48.20 40.26
CA ALA A 824 -10.23 48.73 40.51
C ALA A 824 -9.06 47.70 40.70
N ASP A 825 -7.78 47.94 40.36
CA ASP A 825 -6.98 49.11 39.89
C ASP A 825 -5.68 48.51 39.20
N LYS A 826 -4.65 49.17 38.62
CA LYS A 826 -4.23 50.58 38.50
C LYS A 826 -3.33 50.83 37.25
N LYS A 827 -2.84 52.07 37.15
CA LYS A 827 -1.75 52.66 36.31
C LYS A 827 -0.37 51.97 36.49
N GLN A 828 0.69 52.15 35.67
CA GLN A 828 1.08 52.98 34.49
C GLN A 828 2.23 52.19 33.78
N ALA A 829 2.45 52.09 32.46
CA ALA A 829 2.52 53.05 31.35
C ALA A 829 3.82 53.91 31.27
N ALA A 830 4.74 53.53 30.37
CA ALA A 830 5.78 54.35 29.71
C ALA A 830 6.29 53.63 28.44
N THR A 831 6.80 54.35 27.42
CA THR A 831 7.01 53.81 26.05
C THR A 831 8.38 54.26 25.44
N PRO A 832 8.67 54.27 24.12
CA PRO A 832 10.03 53.99 23.61
C PRO A 832 10.87 55.25 23.34
N SER A 833 12.09 55.05 22.80
CA SER A 833 12.86 56.07 22.10
C SER A 833 13.60 55.49 20.89
N ASP A 834 13.22 55.90 19.68
CA ASP A 834 14.09 55.81 18.51
C ASP A 834 15.25 56.81 18.60
N ASN A 835 16.36 56.50 17.93
CA ASN A 835 17.08 57.48 17.12
C ASN A 835 17.90 56.77 16.03
N ALA A 836 18.12 57.47 14.92
CA ALA A 836 18.45 56.85 13.63
C ALA A 836 19.84 57.19 13.10
N GLU A 837 20.10 56.77 11.86
CA GLU A 837 21.27 57.05 11.00
C GLU A 837 22.58 56.30 11.39
N GLY A 838 23.27 55.56 10.50
CA GLY A 838 22.87 55.05 9.18
C GLY A 838 24.01 55.01 8.16
N GLU A 839 24.31 53.85 7.55
CA GLU A 839 25.12 53.77 6.33
C GLU A 839 24.83 52.51 5.48
N LYS A 840 25.33 52.48 4.23
CA LYS A 840 24.97 51.47 3.20
C LYS A 840 26.01 50.36 3.03
N PRO A 841 25.60 49.13 2.66
CA PRO A 841 26.52 48.02 2.43
C PRO A 841 27.18 48.05 1.03
N LYS A 842 28.44 47.61 0.94
CA LYS A 842 29.09 47.11 -0.29
C LYS A 842 30.16 46.04 0.03
N PRO A 843 30.61 45.23 -0.95
CA PRO A 843 30.85 43.80 -0.68
C PRO A 843 32.32 43.36 -0.67
N ALA A 844 32.52 42.15 -0.15
CA ALA A 844 33.70 41.32 -0.39
C ALA A 844 33.27 39.87 -0.71
N ALA A 845 34.04 39.02 -1.38
CA ALA A 845 35.03 39.19 -2.46
C ALA A 845 35.44 37.77 -2.90
N VAL A 846 35.48 37.47 -4.20
CA VAL A 846 35.79 36.09 -4.68
C VAL A 846 37.27 35.73 -4.47
N ALA A 847 37.53 34.58 -3.83
CA ALA A 847 38.89 34.07 -3.63
C ALA A 847 39.11 32.71 -4.32
N ARG A 848 39.81 32.72 -5.46
CA ARG A 848 40.26 31.50 -6.17
C ARG A 848 41.58 30.96 -5.58
N ARG A 849 41.66 29.64 -5.33
CA ARG A 849 42.90 28.84 -5.37
C ARG A 849 42.59 27.57 -6.16
N LYS A 850 43.08 27.36 -7.38
CA LYS A 850 44.47 27.12 -7.86
C LYS A 850 45.14 25.90 -7.23
N THR A 851 45.32 24.89 -8.08
CA THR A 851 46.18 23.71 -7.92
C THR A 851 47.68 24.06 -7.99
N PRO A 852 48.55 23.17 -7.50
CA PRO A 852 49.88 22.93 -8.04
C PRO A 852 49.93 21.64 -8.90
N ARG A 853 50.94 21.54 -9.77
CA ARG A 853 51.26 20.33 -10.55
C ARG A 853 52.28 19.44 -9.82
N LYS A 854 52.25 18.16 -10.17
CA LYS A 854 53.33 17.15 -10.14
C LYS A 854 54.68 17.59 -9.54
N ARG A 855 55.16 16.81 -8.58
CA ARG A 855 56.35 16.00 -8.86
C ARG A 855 56.10 14.55 -8.48
#